data_AF-A0A2J6QUP6-F1
#
_entry.id   AF-A0A2J6QUP6-F1
#
_cell.length_a   1.000
_cell.length_b   1.000
_cell.length_c   1.000
_cell.angle_alpha   90.00
_cell.angle_beta   90.00
_cell.angle_gamma   90.00
#
_symmetry.space_group_name_H-M   'P 1'
#
loop_
_entity.id
_entity.type
_entity.pdbx_description
1 polymer ?
#
loop_
_entity_poly.entity_id
_entity_poly.type
_entity_poly.pdbx_seq_one_letter_code
_entity_poly.pdbx_strand_id
1 'polypeptide(L)'
;MEPHTSAPRRGTLSTTRRSRRNGSSANEQTKAHVPTLKALGKSDCEVKIISILECENLVPIEALLENTSAVDVNQMQKVLEDARSPSPNPLSESLHSLAGSRTAQVQKALRRPVLAYKQTLDLRRSSQQSLKANSPRQYVNDATIRRLTSNKWAVRKRAFAGGMQDGSRLLKQIRKQIIFSAVCRKNRMNATISTPEIYGIKVPKAGELLGNIVVDMEYIPFHDVCHLVLEYDKSIHEWLIESAVSIVDYELTQSTAVALKELLPDFHSKAKSVLEALPKSTLLNQAEITLITEQFTQILDHFASLPNIPVPVGTCHGDLTFQNMLVDPVNRELCVFDFLDTFLESPLQDIAKLLQDCRHYWVLTQIHIPGKSLARAVTTLGVFHDRIYSAYYRYAFWDAVPLFEFFCLARILPYITTSIEKHCVMAGMQRISQDIAFLSMKVEREDLALSGSLSSTEGENILEHETKTTVIVPAMGPDMGELYKDGQIKLLARNSSGHPLIVDSISSLDFRNVSTIVIAVLESLILQHCGTKSHFESLFSSLPPSTISLLRFHYAKTPTLDAVNTVTSTIASLSITGPIFIKDADNDFAHCIDIGNYLTCLSIVKNHSHTPSSLSASSAQRWDGRPDLIDATHKSYVSFSYDNIISNIAYGSFVSSQFCCGGWSFISAQDFLAAATKLRAAIKGADIGAVSGGKEGGTRGSLKVLDVLWQLVCDGQLFFGVSVVEYEDWGSRMAWVAHRKRGKRGKTRVRDEEEGAGWGEWFTGLIGLSVKAGT
;
A
#
# COMPACT_ATOMS: atom_id res chain seq x y z
N MET A 1 -48.70 41.74 -34.18
CA MET A 1 -49.91 41.08 -34.69
C MET A 1 -49.47 39.81 -35.40
N GLU A 2 -49.80 38.66 -34.82
CA GLU A 2 -49.96 37.41 -35.57
C GLU A 2 -51.01 37.62 -36.70
N PRO A 3 -51.07 36.80 -37.79
CA PRO A 3 -51.00 35.34 -37.71
C PRO A 3 -50.44 34.51 -38.91
N HIS A 4 -50.37 33.20 -38.66
CA HIS A 4 -50.58 32.05 -39.56
C HIS A 4 -49.43 31.32 -40.30
N THR A 5 -49.28 30.05 -39.88
CA THR A 5 -49.26 28.78 -40.65
C THR A 5 -47.95 28.12 -41.15
N SER A 6 -47.67 26.97 -40.49
CA SER A 6 -47.48 25.61 -41.05
C SER A 6 -46.09 25.03 -41.41
N ALA A 7 -45.85 23.85 -40.79
CA ALA A 7 -45.05 22.66 -41.16
C ALA A 7 -43.50 22.71 -41.17
N PRO A 8 -42.83 21.64 -40.68
CA PRO A 8 -42.43 20.58 -41.62
C PRO A 8 -42.63 19.13 -41.15
N ARG A 9 -42.32 18.25 -42.11
CA ARG A 9 -42.69 16.84 -42.31
C ARG A 9 -41.91 15.80 -41.50
N ARG A 10 -42.60 14.66 -41.39
CA ARG A 10 -42.28 13.29 -40.94
C ARG A 10 -41.01 12.62 -41.48
N GLY A 11 -40.54 11.65 -40.69
CA GLY A 11 -39.91 10.38 -41.11
C GLY A 11 -39.65 9.45 -39.91
N THR A 12 -40.68 8.97 -39.21
CA THR A 12 -41.20 7.57 -39.18
C THR A 12 -40.24 6.46 -38.74
N LEU A 13 -40.59 5.92 -37.56
CA LEU A 13 -40.17 4.67 -36.91
C LEU A 13 -40.86 3.42 -37.51
N SER A 14 -40.30 2.26 -37.08
CA SER A 14 -40.81 0.88 -37.11
C SER A 14 -40.26 0.04 -38.27
N THR A 15 -39.82 -1.22 -38.10
CA THR A 15 -40.34 -2.31 -37.25
C THR A 15 -39.25 -3.37 -37.05
N THR A 16 -39.12 -3.94 -35.84
CA THR A 16 -38.42 -5.23 -35.64
C THR A 16 -39.42 -6.29 -35.18
N ARG A 17 -39.49 -7.36 -35.97
CA ARG A 17 -40.41 -8.50 -35.86
C ARG A 17 -39.85 -9.52 -34.85
N ARG A 18 -40.68 -9.91 -33.88
CA ARG A 18 -40.46 -11.06 -32.98
C ARG A 18 -40.59 -12.39 -33.74
N SER A 19 -39.70 -13.34 -33.47
CA SER A 19 -40.00 -14.77 -33.60
C SER A 19 -39.13 -15.65 -32.69
N ARG A 20 -39.84 -16.35 -31.79
CA ARG A 20 -39.59 -17.68 -31.21
C ARG A 20 -38.34 -17.97 -30.37
N ARG A 21 -38.62 -18.10 -29.06
CA ARG A 21 -37.89 -18.93 -28.08
C ARG A 21 -37.76 -20.37 -28.59
N ASN A 22 -36.54 -20.88 -28.59
CA ASN A 22 -36.21 -22.28 -28.34
C ASN A 22 -34.91 -22.30 -27.53
N GLY A 23 -34.87 -23.11 -26.48
CA GLY A 23 -33.77 -23.15 -25.53
C GLY A 23 -32.49 -23.71 -26.14
N SER A 24 -31.37 -23.10 -25.78
CA SER A 24 -30.10 -23.78 -25.63
C SER A 24 -29.39 -23.17 -24.41
N SER A 25 -28.89 -24.06 -23.55
CA SER A 25 -28.00 -23.76 -22.43
C SER A 25 -26.76 -23.05 -22.96
N ALA A 26 -26.75 -21.72 -22.90
CA ALA A 26 -25.57 -20.94 -23.20
C ALA A 26 -24.61 -21.05 -22.01
N ASN A 27 -23.50 -21.74 -22.24
CA ASN A 27 -22.29 -21.72 -21.42
C ASN A 27 -22.08 -20.31 -20.85
N GLU A 28 -22.14 -20.18 -19.52
CA GLU A 28 -21.49 -19.09 -18.81
C GLU A 28 -20.00 -19.16 -19.16
N GLN A 29 -19.58 -18.36 -20.14
CA GLN A 29 -18.17 -17.99 -20.28
C GLN A 29 -17.80 -17.21 -19.02
N THR A 30 -17.32 -17.92 -18.00
CA THR A 30 -16.59 -17.35 -16.88
C THR A 30 -15.41 -16.58 -17.47
N LYS A 31 -15.54 -15.26 -17.56
CA LYS A 31 -14.44 -14.37 -17.95
C LYS A 31 -13.36 -14.48 -16.87
N ALA A 32 -12.31 -15.26 -17.16
CA ALA A 32 -11.12 -15.28 -16.34
C ALA A 32 -10.54 -13.87 -16.29
N HIS A 33 -10.32 -13.35 -15.08
CA HIS A 33 -9.62 -12.09 -14.86
C HIS A 33 -8.18 -12.25 -15.36
N VAL A 34 -7.69 -11.35 -16.23
CA VAL A 34 -6.29 -11.33 -16.67
C VAL A 34 -5.54 -10.38 -15.73
N PRO A 35 -4.78 -10.86 -14.75
CA PRO A 35 -3.95 -9.96 -13.95
C PRO A 35 -2.84 -9.42 -14.86
N THR A 36 -2.67 -8.11 -14.88
CA THR A 36 -1.44 -7.41 -15.31
C THR A 36 -0.96 -7.44 -16.77
N LEU A 37 -1.67 -8.03 -17.74
CA LEU A 37 -1.23 -7.96 -19.14
C LEU A 37 -1.88 -6.80 -19.92
N LYS A 38 -1.39 -5.60 -19.61
CA LYS A 38 -1.43 -4.32 -20.37
C LYS A 38 -2.82 -3.79 -20.77
N ALA A 39 -3.44 -3.05 -19.85
CA ALA A 39 -4.64 -2.23 -20.10
C ALA A 39 -4.37 -0.93 -20.91
N LEU A 40 -3.13 -0.62 -21.29
CA LEU A 40 -2.74 0.66 -21.92
C LEU A 40 -2.23 0.55 -23.36
N GLY A 41 -2.32 -0.61 -24.01
CA GLY A 41 -1.92 -0.74 -25.43
C GLY A 41 -0.42 -0.56 -25.71
N LYS A 42 0.44 -0.60 -24.68
CA LYS A 42 1.91 -0.47 -24.77
C LYS A 42 2.63 -1.81 -25.03
N SER A 43 1.90 -2.78 -25.58
CA SER A 43 2.45 -4.08 -25.95
C SER A 43 2.56 -4.17 -27.45
N ASP A 44 3.77 -4.39 -27.95
CA ASP A 44 3.97 -4.77 -29.35
C ASP A 44 3.57 -6.24 -29.58
N CYS A 45 3.34 -6.99 -28.51
CA CYS A 45 2.82 -8.35 -28.54
C CYS A 45 1.35 -8.40 -28.10
N GLU A 46 0.51 -9.11 -28.86
CA GLU A 46 -0.83 -9.49 -28.42
C GLU A 46 -0.75 -10.57 -27.33
N VAL A 47 -1.52 -10.42 -26.26
CA VAL A 47 -1.58 -11.37 -25.15
C VAL A 47 -3.01 -11.86 -24.96
N LYS A 48 -3.21 -13.18 -24.89
CA LYS A 48 -4.53 -13.82 -24.74
C LYS A 48 -4.48 -14.96 -23.74
N ILE A 49 -5.55 -15.14 -22.97
CA ILE A 49 -5.80 -16.41 -22.26
C ILE A 49 -6.45 -17.38 -23.25
N ILE A 50 -5.89 -18.60 -23.34
CA ILE A 50 -6.35 -19.68 -24.23
C ILE A 50 -6.56 -20.95 -23.42
N SER A 51 -7.30 -21.92 -23.98
CA SER A 51 -7.35 -23.27 -23.42
C SER A 51 -5.99 -23.96 -23.53
N ILE A 52 -5.61 -24.77 -22.53
CA ILE A 52 -4.35 -25.55 -22.61
C ILE A 52 -4.34 -26.50 -23.82
N LEU A 53 -5.52 -26.95 -24.26
CA LEU A 53 -5.69 -27.82 -25.43
C LEU A 53 -5.33 -27.13 -26.76
N GLU A 54 -5.28 -25.80 -26.76
CA GLU A 54 -4.92 -24.98 -27.92
C GLU A 54 -3.44 -24.63 -27.95
N CYS A 55 -2.66 -25.05 -26.94
CA CYS A 55 -1.25 -24.71 -26.83
C CYS A 55 -0.41 -25.39 -27.91
N GLU A 56 0.60 -24.66 -28.37
CA GLU A 56 1.77 -25.25 -29.01
C GLU A 56 2.48 -26.13 -27.97
N ASN A 57 2.95 -27.32 -28.37
CA ASN A 57 3.56 -28.30 -27.47
C ASN A 57 5.05 -28.55 -27.77
N LEU A 58 5.63 -27.78 -28.70
CA LEU A 58 7.03 -27.92 -29.11
C LEU A 58 7.79 -26.63 -28.80
N VAL A 59 9.01 -26.76 -28.26
CA VAL A 59 9.96 -25.65 -28.10
C VAL A 59 11.14 -25.93 -29.07
N PRO A 60 11.22 -25.24 -30.22
CA PRO A 60 12.32 -25.40 -31.17
C PRO A 60 13.59 -24.76 -30.61
N ILE A 61 14.51 -25.57 -30.10
CA ILE A 61 15.72 -25.10 -29.42
C ILE A 61 16.62 -24.30 -30.35
N GLU A 62 16.66 -24.69 -31.63
CA GLU A 62 17.46 -24.02 -32.66
C GLU A 62 17.03 -22.55 -32.82
N ALA A 63 15.75 -22.25 -32.61
CA ALA A 63 15.24 -20.87 -32.66
C ALA A 63 15.58 -20.05 -31.41
N LEU A 64 15.95 -20.70 -30.30
CA LEU A 64 16.39 -20.04 -29.06
C LEU A 64 17.90 -19.77 -29.04
N LEU A 65 18.67 -20.39 -29.93
CA LEU A 65 20.12 -20.19 -30.02
C LEU A 65 20.44 -18.99 -30.92
N GLU A 66 21.37 -18.16 -30.46
CA GLU A 66 21.99 -17.15 -31.33
C GLU A 66 23.18 -17.80 -32.04
N ASN A 67 23.41 -17.44 -33.30
CA ASN A 67 24.54 -17.93 -34.13
C ASN A 67 25.94 -17.68 -33.51
N THR A 68 26.02 -16.99 -32.38
CA THR A 68 27.25 -16.54 -31.71
C THR A 68 27.38 -17.00 -30.25
N SER A 69 26.46 -17.81 -29.70
CA SER A 69 26.49 -18.16 -28.26
C SER A 69 27.29 -19.43 -27.92
N ALA A 70 28.03 -19.41 -26.80
CA ALA A 70 28.84 -20.52 -26.28
C ALA A 70 28.03 -21.74 -25.76
N VAL A 71 26.70 -21.70 -25.88
CA VAL A 71 25.79 -22.75 -25.41
C VAL A 71 25.38 -23.60 -26.62
N ASP A 72 25.88 -24.83 -26.68
CA ASP A 72 25.47 -25.83 -27.67
C ASP A 72 24.01 -26.29 -27.43
N VAL A 73 23.35 -26.77 -28.48
CA VAL A 73 21.99 -27.36 -28.51
C VAL A 73 21.80 -28.35 -27.35
N ASN A 74 22.79 -29.21 -27.08
CA ASN A 74 22.74 -30.20 -26.01
C ASN A 74 22.64 -29.55 -24.61
N GLN A 75 23.32 -28.43 -24.39
CA GLN A 75 23.27 -27.74 -23.11
C GLN A 75 21.91 -27.04 -22.91
N MET A 76 21.34 -26.46 -23.98
CA MET A 76 20.02 -25.85 -23.92
C MET A 76 18.90 -26.89 -23.74
N GLN A 77 19.02 -28.06 -24.38
CA GLN A 77 18.11 -29.19 -24.18
C GLN A 77 18.09 -29.63 -22.71
N LYS A 78 19.28 -29.77 -22.09
CA LYS A 78 19.39 -30.06 -20.66
C LYS A 78 18.72 -28.98 -19.81
N VAL A 79 18.98 -27.70 -20.09
CA VAL A 79 18.34 -26.57 -19.37
C VAL A 79 16.81 -26.62 -19.49
N LEU A 80 16.27 -26.96 -20.67
CA LEU A 80 14.83 -27.09 -20.88
C LEU A 80 14.24 -28.28 -20.11
N GLU A 81 14.94 -29.42 -20.07
CA GLU A 81 14.55 -30.59 -19.27
C GLU A 81 14.55 -30.27 -17.77
N ASP A 82 15.60 -29.60 -17.31
CA ASP A 82 15.69 -29.14 -15.92
C ASP A 82 14.56 -28.17 -15.58
N ALA A 83 14.25 -27.23 -16.49
CA ALA A 83 13.13 -26.29 -16.39
C ALA A 83 11.75 -26.94 -16.51
N ARG A 84 11.65 -28.23 -16.90
CA ARG A 84 10.40 -29.01 -16.95
C ARG A 84 10.34 -30.09 -15.87
N SER A 85 11.44 -30.34 -15.17
CA SER A 85 11.50 -31.37 -14.13
C SER A 85 10.54 -31.04 -12.97
N PRO A 86 9.82 -32.04 -12.41
CA PRO A 86 8.96 -31.80 -11.26
C PRO A 86 9.79 -31.27 -10.09
N SER A 87 9.29 -30.23 -9.42
CA SER A 87 9.97 -29.63 -8.27
C SER A 87 10.26 -30.72 -7.22
N PRO A 88 11.49 -30.82 -6.68
CA PRO A 88 11.79 -31.79 -5.64
C PRO A 88 10.85 -31.58 -4.46
N ASN A 89 10.11 -32.62 -4.11
CA ASN A 89 9.10 -32.57 -3.06
C ASN A 89 9.80 -32.29 -1.71
N PRO A 90 9.56 -31.14 -1.05
CA PRO A 90 10.30 -30.75 0.16
C PRO A 90 10.04 -31.68 1.36
N LEU A 91 9.14 -32.66 1.23
CA LEU A 91 8.77 -33.63 2.25
C LEU A 91 9.68 -34.86 2.37
N SER A 92 10.69 -35.02 1.49
CA SER A 92 11.51 -36.26 1.45
C SER A 92 12.86 -36.19 2.17
N GLU A 93 13.30 -35.02 2.65
CA GLU A 93 14.50 -34.88 3.50
C GLU A 93 14.07 -34.48 4.92
N SER A 94 14.58 -35.22 5.91
CA SER A 94 14.19 -35.21 7.32
C SER A 94 13.76 -33.85 7.91
N LEU A 95 12.58 -33.84 8.54
CA LEU A 95 11.91 -32.77 9.31
C LEU A 95 12.70 -32.23 10.54
N HIS A 96 13.98 -31.88 10.38
CA HIS A 96 14.81 -31.37 11.48
C HIS A 96 15.41 -29.97 11.27
N SER A 97 15.07 -29.21 10.21
CA SER A 97 15.68 -27.87 10.02
C SER A 97 14.75 -26.71 9.68
N LEU A 98 13.43 -26.84 9.85
CA LEU A 98 12.52 -25.68 9.86
C LEU A 98 12.59 -24.93 11.20
N ALA A 99 13.79 -24.46 11.55
CA ALA A 99 14.00 -23.39 12.51
C ALA A 99 13.95 -22.06 11.75
N GLY A 100 13.01 -21.19 12.15
CA GLY A 100 12.66 -19.96 11.45
C GLY A 100 13.80 -18.95 11.29
N SER A 101 13.51 -17.90 10.49
CA SER A 101 14.17 -16.59 10.33
C SER A 101 15.70 -16.50 10.47
N ARG A 102 16.28 -16.96 11.59
CA ARG A 102 17.72 -17.04 11.82
C ARG A 102 18.46 -17.99 10.90
N THR A 103 17.94 -19.17 10.56
CA THR A 103 18.67 -20.12 9.69
C THR A 103 18.74 -19.63 8.26
N ALA A 104 17.66 -18.96 7.79
CA ALA A 104 17.65 -18.23 6.53
C ALA A 104 18.58 -17.00 6.59
N GLN A 105 18.62 -16.22 7.68
CA GLN A 105 19.56 -15.10 7.84
C GLN A 105 21.03 -15.54 7.93
N VAL A 106 21.33 -16.68 8.57
CA VAL A 106 22.68 -17.24 8.67
C VAL A 106 23.12 -17.85 7.33
N GLN A 107 22.24 -18.54 6.60
CA GLN A 107 22.52 -18.94 5.22
C GLN A 107 22.60 -17.72 4.28
N LYS A 108 21.83 -16.65 4.50
CA LYS A 108 21.85 -15.41 3.73
C LYS A 108 23.15 -14.63 3.95
N ALA A 109 23.71 -14.65 5.16
CA ALA A 109 25.05 -14.10 5.43
C ALA A 109 26.16 -14.89 4.72
N LEU A 110 26.00 -16.21 4.56
CA LEU A 110 26.91 -17.09 3.82
C LEU A 110 26.74 -17.03 2.29
N ARG A 111 25.60 -16.51 1.78
CA ARG A 111 25.32 -16.32 0.35
C ARG A 111 25.66 -14.91 -0.16
N ARG A 112 26.16 -14.01 0.69
CA ARG A 112 26.54 -12.67 0.23
C ARG A 112 27.75 -12.75 -0.71
N PRO A 113 27.70 -12.09 -1.86
CA PRO A 113 28.75 -12.17 -2.87
C PRO A 113 30.08 -11.66 -2.30
N VAL A 114 31.20 -12.21 -2.78
CA VAL A 114 32.58 -11.77 -2.44
C VAL A 114 32.85 -10.43 -3.15
N LEU A 115 32.04 -9.43 -2.86
CA LEU A 115 32.16 -8.07 -3.37
C LEU A 115 32.68 -7.17 -2.26
N ALA A 116 33.52 -6.20 -2.64
CA ALA A 116 34.15 -5.31 -1.69
C ALA A 116 33.11 -4.48 -0.93
N TYR A 117 33.21 -4.49 0.40
CA TYR A 117 32.52 -3.52 1.26
C TYR A 117 33.28 -2.20 1.25
N LYS A 118 32.58 -1.08 1.44
CA LYS A 118 33.20 0.21 1.72
C LYS A 118 34.07 0.10 2.98
N GLN A 119 35.27 0.67 2.97
CA GLN A 119 36.07 0.82 4.18
C GLN A 119 35.41 1.90 5.06
N THR A 120 34.57 1.49 6.01
CA THR A 120 34.01 2.40 7.02
C THR A 120 34.61 2.13 8.40
N LEU A 121 35.03 3.20 9.08
CA LEU A 121 35.27 3.23 10.53
C LEU A 121 33.90 3.20 11.23
N ASP A 122 33.38 1.99 11.48
CA ASP A 122 32.07 1.82 12.13
C ASP A 122 32.17 2.04 13.66
N LEU A 123 31.67 3.19 14.13
CA LEU A 123 31.15 3.36 15.49
C LEU A 123 29.68 2.98 15.51
N ARG A 124 29.38 1.73 15.92
CA ARG A 124 28.21 1.27 16.72
C ARG A 124 27.81 -0.16 16.34
N ARG A 125 27.88 -1.07 17.32
CA ARG A 125 27.36 -2.45 17.23
C ARG A 125 26.21 -2.65 18.22
N SER A 126 25.09 -3.11 17.67
CA SER A 126 24.09 -4.08 18.15
C SER A 126 23.66 -4.15 19.62
N SER A 127 22.33 -4.16 19.83
CA SER A 127 21.67 -4.97 20.86
C SER A 127 20.71 -5.96 20.20
N GLN A 128 21.10 -7.23 20.11
CA GLN A 128 20.23 -8.35 19.77
C GLN A 128 19.71 -8.98 21.06
N GLN A 129 18.40 -8.93 21.31
CA GLN A 129 17.76 -9.74 22.35
C GLN A 129 16.93 -10.87 21.74
N SER A 130 16.98 -12.01 22.41
CA SER A 130 16.47 -13.32 21.98
C SER A 130 15.07 -13.55 22.54
N LEU A 131 14.10 -13.85 21.67
CA LEU A 131 12.84 -14.48 22.08
C LEU A 131 12.64 -15.77 21.27
N LYS A 132 12.38 -16.88 21.98
CA LYS A 132 12.12 -18.21 21.44
C LYS A 132 10.63 -18.32 21.06
N ALA A 133 10.32 -18.79 19.85
CA ALA A 133 8.96 -19.11 19.42
C ALA A 133 8.77 -20.64 19.36
N ASN A 134 7.62 -21.13 19.85
CA ASN A 134 7.24 -22.53 19.91
C ASN A 134 6.23 -22.92 18.82
N SER A 135 6.39 -24.17 18.36
CA SER A 135 5.50 -25.08 17.60
C SER A 135 5.09 -24.73 16.16
N PRO A 136 5.34 -25.64 15.18
CA PRO A 136 4.86 -25.49 13.81
C PRO A 136 3.43 -26.04 13.69
N ARG A 137 2.49 -25.21 13.22
CA ARG A 137 1.23 -25.72 12.66
C ARG A 137 1.52 -26.28 11.27
N GLN A 138 1.23 -27.56 11.07
CA GLN A 138 1.23 -28.21 9.76
C GLN A 138 0.15 -27.55 8.89
N TYR A 139 0.59 -26.79 7.88
CA TYR A 139 -0.26 -26.42 6.76
C TYR A 139 0.06 -27.36 5.60
N VAL A 140 -0.97 -28.05 5.12
CA VAL A 140 -0.93 -28.81 3.88
C VAL A 140 -0.62 -27.83 2.75
N ASN A 141 0.35 -28.17 1.90
CA ASN A 141 0.77 -27.36 0.76
C ASN A 141 -0.36 -27.25 -0.27
N ASP A 142 -1.15 -26.18 -0.19
CA ASP A 142 -2.21 -25.81 -1.13
C ASP A 142 -1.67 -25.23 -2.45
N ALA A 143 -0.36 -24.97 -2.57
CA ALA A 143 0.26 -24.48 -3.81
C ALA A 143 0.12 -25.51 -4.94
N THR A 144 0.16 -26.81 -4.60
CA THR A 144 -0.12 -27.90 -5.54
C THR A 144 -1.58 -27.89 -5.98
N ILE A 145 -2.53 -27.47 -5.13
CA ILE A 145 -3.97 -27.47 -5.44
C ILE A 145 -4.38 -26.28 -6.32
N ARG A 146 -3.71 -25.11 -6.23
CA ARG A 146 -4.03 -23.96 -7.12
C ARG A 146 -3.45 -24.07 -8.53
N ARG A 147 -2.28 -24.72 -8.69
CA ARG A 147 -1.79 -25.13 -10.03
C ARG A 147 -2.77 -26.08 -10.74
N LEU A 148 -3.70 -26.75 -10.04
CA LEU A 148 -4.74 -27.55 -10.70
C LEU A 148 -5.76 -26.72 -11.51
N THR A 149 -5.83 -25.39 -11.33
CA THR A 149 -6.64 -24.53 -12.22
C THR A 149 -5.89 -24.09 -13.49
N SER A 150 -4.55 -24.16 -13.51
CA SER A 150 -3.73 -23.89 -14.71
C SER A 150 -3.83 -25.00 -15.76
N ASN A 151 -4.24 -26.22 -15.37
CA ASN A 151 -4.49 -27.32 -16.29
C ASN A 151 -5.63 -27.08 -17.31
N LYS A 152 -6.33 -25.94 -17.25
CA LYS A 152 -7.34 -25.55 -18.25
C LYS A 152 -6.92 -24.36 -19.10
N TRP A 153 -6.00 -23.53 -18.63
CA TRP A 153 -5.74 -22.22 -19.23
C TRP A 153 -4.25 -21.96 -19.39
N ALA A 154 -3.88 -21.29 -20.48
CA ALA A 154 -2.53 -20.83 -20.77
C ALA A 154 -2.55 -19.37 -21.24
N VAL A 155 -1.40 -18.72 -21.20
CA VAL A 155 -1.18 -17.38 -21.76
C VAL A 155 -0.45 -17.51 -23.08
N ARG A 156 -1.01 -16.92 -24.13
CA ARG A 156 -0.42 -16.84 -25.46
C ARG A 156 0.08 -15.42 -25.74
N LYS A 157 1.37 -15.26 -26.05
CA LYS A 157 2.01 -14.00 -26.47
C LYS A 157 2.35 -14.10 -27.97
N ARG A 158 1.90 -13.14 -28.79
CA ARG A 158 2.16 -13.10 -30.25
C ARG A 158 2.89 -11.82 -30.66
N ALA A 159 4.03 -11.95 -31.34
CA ALA A 159 4.74 -10.85 -31.99
C ALA A 159 4.43 -10.82 -33.49
N PHE A 160 3.90 -9.70 -34.01
CA PHE A 160 3.52 -9.55 -35.42
C PHE A 160 4.68 -9.06 -36.30
N ALA A 161 4.65 -9.44 -37.58
CA ALA A 161 5.55 -8.86 -38.59
C ALA A 161 5.37 -7.33 -38.65
N GLY A 162 6.46 -6.58 -38.49
CA GLY A 162 6.44 -5.11 -38.53
C GLY A 162 5.94 -4.42 -37.25
N GLY A 163 5.70 -5.16 -36.16
CA GLY A 163 5.51 -4.56 -34.82
C GLY A 163 6.83 -3.98 -34.27
N MET A 164 6.77 -3.09 -33.26
CA MET A 164 7.99 -2.48 -32.71
C MET A 164 8.86 -3.48 -31.90
N GLN A 165 8.30 -4.60 -31.43
CA GLN A 165 9.07 -5.79 -31.06
C GLN A 165 9.22 -6.71 -32.28
N ASP A 166 10.43 -6.77 -32.83
CA ASP A 166 10.82 -7.87 -33.70
C ASP A 166 10.74 -9.19 -32.91
N GLY A 167 10.23 -10.25 -33.53
CA GLY A 167 10.06 -11.55 -32.89
C GLY A 167 11.38 -12.15 -32.38
N SER A 168 12.52 -11.72 -32.92
CA SER A 168 13.86 -12.00 -32.37
C SER A 168 13.99 -11.58 -30.90
N ARG A 169 13.47 -10.40 -30.53
CA ARG A 169 13.49 -9.91 -29.15
C ARG A 169 12.66 -10.80 -28.24
N LEU A 170 11.46 -11.19 -28.66
CA LEU A 170 10.59 -12.07 -27.86
C LEU A 170 11.29 -13.41 -27.56
N LEU A 171 11.96 -14.01 -28.55
CA LEU A 171 12.71 -15.27 -28.33
C LEU A 171 13.83 -15.12 -27.29
N LYS A 172 14.54 -13.98 -27.25
CA LYS A 172 15.55 -13.71 -26.21
C LYS A 172 14.94 -13.62 -24.80
N GLN A 173 13.79 -12.96 -24.67
CA GLN A 173 13.04 -12.92 -23.39
C GLN A 173 12.71 -14.33 -22.91
N ILE A 174 12.18 -15.16 -23.81
CA ILE A 174 11.79 -16.54 -23.49
C ILE A 174 13.00 -17.41 -23.15
N ARG A 175 14.12 -17.24 -23.86
CA ARG A 175 15.39 -17.91 -23.53
C ARG A 175 15.83 -17.58 -22.10
N LYS A 176 15.84 -16.29 -21.72
CA LYS A 176 16.17 -15.88 -20.34
C LYS A 176 15.24 -16.52 -19.31
N GLN A 177 13.93 -16.53 -19.56
CA GLN A 177 12.95 -17.14 -18.67
C GLN A 177 13.17 -18.65 -18.48
N ILE A 178 13.44 -19.40 -19.57
CA ILE A 178 13.73 -20.84 -19.50
C ILE A 178 14.99 -21.10 -18.65
N ILE A 179 16.06 -20.32 -18.88
CA ILE A 179 17.30 -20.44 -18.10
C ILE A 179 17.06 -20.15 -16.62
N PHE A 180 16.32 -19.08 -16.31
CA PHE A 180 16.01 -18.71 -14.93
C PHE A 180 15.11 -19.77 -14.24
N SER A 181 14.14 -20.34 -14.95
CA SER A 181 13.31 -21.44 -14.45
C SER A 181 14.15 -22.67 -14.07
N ALA A 182 15.12 -23.05 -14.91
CA ALA A 182 16.04 -24.14 -14.61
C ALA A 182 16.90 -23.86 -13.37
N VAL A 183 17.36 -22.62 -13.21
CA VAL A 183 18.12 -22.15 -12.03
C VAL A 183 17.29 -22.29 -10.76
N CYS A 184 16.02 -21.83 -10.78
CA CYS A 184 15.12 -21.94 -9.63
C CYS A 184 14.96 -23.39 -9.16
N ARG A 185 14.82 -24.34 -10.10
CA ARG A 185 14.64 -25.77 -9.81
C ARG A 185 15.91 -26.46 -9.32
N LYS A 186 17.06 -26.17 -9.93
CA LYS A 186 18.34 -26.81 -9.58
C LYS A 186 18.92 -26.35 -8.26
N ASN A 187 19.00 -25.03 -8.07
CA ASN A 187 19.85 -24.46 -7.04
C ASN A 187 19.13 -24.28 -5.70
N ARG A 188 17.88 -24.77 -5.57
CA ARG A 188 16.99 -24.43 -4.46
C ARG A 188 17.03 -22.92 -4.17
N MET A 189 17.13 -22.10 -5.24
CA MET A 189 16.77 -20.68 -5.17
C MET A 189 15.41 -20.67 -4.47
N ASN A 190 15.26 -19.92 -3.36
CA ASN A 190 14.21 -20.11 -2.35
C ASN A 190 12.95 -20.72 -2.97
N ALA A 191 12.44 -21.84 -2.43
CA ALA A 191 11.28 -22.60 -2.97
C ALA A 191 9.99 -21.77 -3.19
N THR A 192 10.07 -20.49 -2.88
CA THR A 192 9.12 -19.40 -2.99
C THR A 192 9.30 -18.55 -4.25
N ILE A 193 10.23 -18.84 -5.17
CA ILE A 193 10.43 -18.07 -6.42
C ILE A 193 10.20 -18.97 -7.64
N SER A 194 9.45 -18.46 -8.62
CA SER A 194 9.13 -19.20 -9.84
C SER A 194 9.00 -18.27 -11.06
N THR A 195 8.80 -18.88 -12.23
CA THR A 195 8.44 -18.22 -13.48
C THR A 195 7.42 -19.09 -14.21
N PRO A 196 6.56 -18.54 -15.08
CA PRO A 196 5.64 -19.35 -15.87
C PRO A 196 6.39 -20.38 -16.72
N GLU A 197 5.90 -21.61 -16.76
CA GLU A 197 6.46 -22.63 -17.65
C GLU A 197 6.17 -22.33 -19.12
N ILE A 198 7.13 -22.61 -20.01
CA ILE A 198 6.93 -22.49 -21.46
C ILE A 198 6.43 -23.81 -22.02
N TYR A 199 5.18 -23.80 -22.49
CA TYR A 199 4.54 -24.98 -23.09
C TYR A 199 5.02 -25.20 -24.53
N GLY A 200 5.04 -24.14 -25.34
CA GLY A 200 5.52 -24.23 -26.71
C GLY A 200 5.75 -22.88 -27.38
N ILE A 201 6.48 -22.93 -28.49
CA ILE A 201 6.84 -21.78 -29.31
C ILE A 201 6.63 -22.17 -30.77
N LYS A 202 5.88 -21.33 -31.49
CA LYS A 202 5.75 -21.43 -32.95
C LYS A 202 6.54 -20.31 -33.60
N VAL A 203 7.46 -20.71 -34.47
CA VAL A 203 8.27 -19.82 -35.31
C VAL A 203 7.86 -19.95 -36.79
N PRO A 204 7.97 -18.87 -37.59
CA PRO A 204 7.72 -18.94 -39.04
C PRO A 204 8.67 -19.92 -39.74
N LYS A 205 8.23 -20.54 -40.85
CA LYS A 205 9.09 -21.42 -41.65
C LYS A 205 10.17 -20.61 -42.37
N ALA A 206 11.34 -21.20 -42.59
CA ALA A 206 12.43 -20.57 -43.33
C ALA A 206 11.95 -20.10 -44.72
N GLY A 207 12.01 -18.79 -44.97
CA GLY A 207 11.55 -18.14 -46.21
C GLY A 207 10.22 -17.38 -46.10
N GLU A 208 9.47 -17.52 -45.01
CA GLU A 208 8.33 -16.64 -44.69
C GLU A 208 8.83 -15.41 -43.92
N LEU A 209 8.28 -14.22 -44.21
CA LEU A 209 8.59 -12.98 -43.49
C LEU A 209 8.55 -13.21 -41.97
N LEU A 210 9.56 -12.75 -41.23
CA LEU A 210 9.65 -12.71 -39.76
C LEU A 210 8.33 -12.18 -39.18
N GLY A 211 7.39 -13.09 -38.91
CA GLY A 211 5.98 -12.72 -38.80
C GLY A 211 5.16 -13.78 -38.12
N ASN A 212 4.79 -13.48 -36.88
CA ASN A 212 3.96 -14.29 -35.97
C ASN A 212 4.76 -15.35 -35.19
N ILE A 213 5.73 -14.90 -34.39
CA ILE A 213 6.24 -15.73 -33.29
C ILE A 213 5.15 -15.80 -32.23
N VAL A 214 4.77 -17.02 -31.86
CA VAL A 214 3.75 -17.30 -30.84
C VAL A 214 4.41 -18.09 -29.73
N VAL A 215 4.19 -17.65 -28.49
CA VAL A 215 4.68 -18.33 -27.29
C VAL A 215 3.49 -18.63 -26.40
N ASP A 216 3.36 -19.89 -26.02
CA ASP A 216 2.36 -20.36 -25.06
C ASP A 216 3.04 -20.73 -23.75
N MET A 217 2.53 -20.20 -22.65
CA MET A 217 3.10 -20.37 -21.31
C MET A 217 2.02 -20.55 -20.25
N GLU A 218 2.42 -21.05 -19.09
CA GLU A 218 1.54 -21.29 -17.95
C GLU A 218 0.76 -20.03 -17.55
N TYR A 219 -0.54 -20.19 -17.29
CA TYR A 219 -1.33 -19.15 -16.65
C TYR A 219 -1.19 -19.23 -15.13
N ILE A 220 -0.74 -18.13 -14.52
CA ILE A 220 -0.50 -18.02 -13.08
C ILE A 220 -1.63 -17.18 -12.44
N PRO A 221 -2.54 -17.77 -11.64
CA PRO A 221 -3.68 -17.10 -11.05
C PRO A 221 -3.34 -16.38 -9.73
N PHE A 222 -2.24 -15.63 -9.72
CA PHE A 222 -1.73 -14.93 -8.53
C PHE A 222 -2.14 -13.45 -8.54
N HIS A 223 -1.90 -12.76 -7.43
CA HIS A 223 -2.17 -11.34 -7.29
C HIS A 223 -1.03 -10.48 -7.84
N ASP A 224 -1.33 -9.31 -8.39
CA ASP A 224 -0.29 -8.32 -8.66
C ASP A 224 0.22 -7.66 -7.37
N VAL A 225 1.42 -7.08 -7.41
CA VAL A 225 2.03 -6.40 -6.26
C VAL A 225 1.19 -5.22 -5.76
N CYS A 226 0.41 -4.59 -6.63
CA CYS A 226 -0.37 -3.41 -6.28
C CYS A 226 -1.51 -3.77 -5.32
N HIS A 227 -2.18 -4.89 -5.56
CA HIS A 227 -3.15 -5.47 -4.63
C HIS A 227 -2.51 -5.74 -3.27
N LEU A 228 -1.27 -6.25 -3.25
CA LEU A 228 -0.55 -6.52 -2.01
C LEU A 228 -0.25 -5.24 -1.21
N VAL A 229 0.28 -4.22 -1.88
CA VAL A 229 0.60 -2.92 -1.27
C VAL A 229 -0.60 -2.30 -0.55
N LEU A 230 -1.81 -2.53 -1.08
CA LEU A 230 -3.05 -1.95 -0.56
C LEU A 230 -3.73 -2.78 0.53
N GLU A 231 -3.72 -4.10 0.43
CA GLU A 231 -4.59 -4.95 1.27
C GLU A 231 -3.84 -5.76 2.33
N TYR A 232 -2.56 -6.08 2.09
CA TYR A 232 -1.83 -7.07 2.92
C TYR A 232 -1.01 -6.45 4.04
N ASP A 233 -0.63 -7.28 5.00
CA ASP A 233 0.09 -6.87 6.20
C ASP A 233 1.59 -6.62 5.97
N LYS A 234 2.23 -6.01 6.97
CA LYS A 234 3.66 -5.68 6.95
C LYS A 234 4.55 -6.92 6.72
N SER A 235 4.16 -8.08 7.25
CA SER A 235 4.96 -9.31 7.16
C SER A 235 4.98 -9.87 5.73
N ILE A 236 3.87 -9.74 5.00
CA ILE A 236 3.78 -10.11 3.59
C ILE A 236 4.57 -9.11 2.73
N HIS A 237 4.48 -7.81 3.04
CA HIS A 237 5.30 -6.78 2.39
C HIS A 237 6.79 -7.06 2.55
N GLU A 238 7.26 -7.32 3.78
CA GLU A 238 8.66 -7.64 4.06
C GLU A 238 9.11 -8.90 3.33
N TRP A 239 8.31 -9.97 3.36
CA TRP A 239 8.64 -11.19 2.63
C TRP A 239 8.73 -10.98 1.11
N LEU A 240 7.81 -10.21 0.53
CA LEU A 240 7.80 -9.92 -0.91
C LEU A 240 9.10 -9.24 -1.33
N ILE A 241 9.46 -8.13 -0.66
CA ILE A 241 10.67 -7.39 -1.02
C ILE A 241 11.94 -8.18 -0.72
N GLU A 242 11.97 -8.97 0.36
CA GLU A 242 13.08 -9.87 0.64
C GLU A 242 13.25 -10.96 -0.43
N SER A 243 12.14 -11.43 -1.01
CA SER A 243 12.16 -12.40 -2.11
C SER A 243 12.70 -11.77 -3.39
N ALA A 244 12.26 -10.55 -3.73
CA ALA A 244 12.81 -9.80 -4.87
C ALA A 244 14.31 -9.50 -4.69
N VAL A 245 14.73 -9.08 -3.49
CA VAL A 245 16.15 -8.89 -3.14
C VAL A 245 16.93 -10.20 -3.31
N SER A 246 16.34 -11.35 -2.95
CA SER A 246 17.04 -12.63 -3.07
C SER A 246 17.29 -13.08 -4.52
N ILE A 247 16.51 -12.59 -5.49
CA ILE A 247 16.78 -12.77 -6.93
C ILE A 247 18.09 -12.08 -7.28
N VAL A 248 18.18 -10.78 -6.94
CA VAL A 248 19.38 -9.96 -7.18
C VAL A 248 20.59 -10.48 -6.42
N ASP A 249 20.44 -10.90 -5.14
CA ASP A 249 21.51 -11.50 -4.35
C ASP A 249 22.13 -12.70 -5.09
N TYR A 250 21.29 -13.58 -5.66
CA TYR A 250 21.77 -14.71 -6.44
C TYR A 250 22.53 -14.26 -7.69
N GLU A 251 21.98 -13.32 -8.46
CA GLU A 251 22.63 -12.80 -9.67
C GLU A 251 23.98 -12.19 -9.36
N LEU A 252 24.10 -11.46 -8.23
CA LEU A 252 25.37 -10.94 -7.74
C LEU A 252 26.38 -12.06 -7.44
N THR A 253 25.95 -13.21 -6.91
CA THR A 253 26.87 -14.36 -6.70
C THR A 253 27.43 -14.96 -7.98
N GLN A 254 26.76 -14.74 -9.11
CA GLN A 254 27.19 -15.22 -10.43
C GLN A 254 27.92 -14.13 -11.23
N SER A 255 28.04 -12.92 -10.69
CA SER A 255 28.63 -11.77 -11.38
C SER A 255 30.14 -11.67 -11.20
N THR A 256 30.80 -10.99 -12.14
CA THR A 256 32.20 -10.61 -12.05
C THR A 256 32.32 -9.10 -11.86
N ALA A 257 33.21 -8.66 -10.98
CA ALA A 257 33.44 -7.23 -10.78
C ALA A 257 34.31 -6.66 -11.91
N VAL A 258 33.81 -5.61 -12.57
CA VAL A 258 34.50 -4.86 -13.63
C VAL A 258 34.61 -3.39 -13.21
N ALA A 259 35.73 -2.74 -13.49
CA ALA A 259 35.89 -1.33 -13.14
C ALA A 259 34.97 -0.44 -14.00
N LEU A 260 34.31 0.55 -13.38
CA LEU A 260 33.36 1.43 -14.07
C LEU A 260 33.93 2.06 -15.36
N LYS A 261 35.20 2.47 -15.37
CA LYS A 261 35.86 3.04 -16.55
C LYS A 261 35.78 2.18 -17.80
N GLU A 262 35.76 0.85 -17.64
CA GLU A 262 35.69 -0.11 -18.75
C GLU A 262 34.27 -0.19 -19.33
N LEU A 263 33.25 0.16 -18.53
CA LEU A 263 31.84 0.12 -18.87
C LEU A 263 31.29 1.47 -19.34
N LEU A 264 31.99 2.58 -19.04
CA LEU A 264 31.58 3.93 -19.47
C LEU A 264 31.29 4.05 -20.97
N PRO A 265 32.04 3.41 -21.90
CA PRO A 265 31.71 3.46 -23.32
C PRO A 265 30.29 2.97 -23.64
N ASP A 266 29.80 1.93 -22.95
CA ASP A 266 28.45 1.40 -23.15
C ASP A 266 27.38 2.40 -22.69
N PHE A 267 27.63 3.10 -21.57
CA PHE A 267 26.76 4.18 -21.10
C PHE A 267 26.74 5.36 -22.07
N HIS A 268 27.88 5.78 -22.62
CA HIS A 268 27.94 6.86 -23.61
C HIS A 268 27.19 6.48 -24.89
N SER A 269 27.41 5.26 -25.39
CA SER A 269 26.67 4.71 -26.53
C SER A 269 25.16 4.70 -26.26
N LYS A 270 24.77 4.28 -25.05
CA LYS A 270 23.35 4.25 -24.70
C LYS A 270 22.75 5.64 -24.52
N ALA A 271 23.48 6.60 -23.96
CA ALA A 271 23.04 7.98 -23.82
C ALA A 271 22.76 8.58 -25.20
N LYS A 272 23.68 8.42 -26.15
CA LYS A 272 23.49 8.85 -27.55
C LYS A 272 22.23 8.24 -28.16
N SER A 273 22.04 6.92 -28.01
CA SER A 273 20.84 6.22 -28.49
C SER A 273 19.53 6.78 -27.89
N VAL A 274 19.53 7.13 -26.61
CA VAL A 274 18.34 7.70 -25.95
C VAL A 274 18.10 9.12 -26.44
N LEU A 275 19.13 9.97 -26.48
CA LEU A 275 19.04 11.36 -26.92
C LEU A 275 18.54 11.48 -28.36
N GLU A 276 19.01 10.60 -29.27
CA GLU A 276 18.52 10.52 -30.66
C GLU A 276 17.05 10.09 -30.76
N ALA A 277 16.54 9.39 -29.74
CA ALA A 277 15.14 8.95 -29.69
C ALA A 277 14.20 9.95 -29.02
N LEU A 278 14.70 10.88 -28.20
CA LEU A 278 13.86 11.87 -27.49
C LEU A 278 12.97 12.71 -28.41
N PRO A 279 13.43 13.21 -29.59
CA PRO A 279 12.59 14.00 -30.48
C PRO A 279 11.35 13.25 -31.02
N LYS A 280 11.31 11.91 -30.87
CA LYS A 280 10.15 11.10 -31.27
C LYS A 280 9.00 11.18 -30.26
N SER A 281 9.26 11.60 -29.03
CA SER A 281 8.23 11.74 -27.99
C SER A 281 7.38 12.99 -28.24
N THR A 282 6.06 12.82 -28.27
CA THR A 282 5.11 13.93 -28.44
C THR A 282 4.89 14.74 -27.16
N LEU A 283 5.39 14.25 -26.02
CA LEU A 283 5.16 14.86 -24.70
C LEU A 283 6.32 15.72 -24.20
N LEU A 284 7.48 15.64 -24.87
CA LEU A 284 8.67 16.41 -24.55
C LEU A 284 8.78 17.64 -25.44
N ASN A 285 9.01 18.79 -24.84
CA ASN A 285 9.33 20.01 -25.58
C ASN A 285 10.85 20.22 -25.71
N GLN A 286 11.26 21.16 -26.56
CA GLN A 286 12.68 21.40 -26.83
C GLN A 286 13.49 21.81 -25.59
N ALA A 287 12.91 22.59 -24.68
CA ALA A 287 13.59 23.00 -23.44
C ALA A 287 13.79 21.81 -22.49
N GLU A 288 12.79 20.92 -22.39
CA GLU A 288 12.91 19.67 -21.64
C GLU A 288 13.99 18.76 -22.24
N ILE A 289 14.06 18.63 -23.57
CA ILE A 289 15.11 17.84 -24.25
C ILE A 289 16.50 18.41 -23.98
N THR A 290 16.67 19.74 -24.04
CA THR A 290 17.94 20.40 -23.71
C THR A 290 18.33 20.11 -22.25
N LEU A 291 17.40 20.27 -21.31
CA LEU A 291 17.62 19.97 -19.89
C LEU A 291 18.02 18.50 -19.67
N ILE A 292 17.36 17.55 -20.35
CA ILE A 292 17.71 16.13 -20.28
C ILE A 292 19.13 15.90 -20.80
N THR A 293 19.52 16.58 -21.89
CA THR A 293 20.86 16.48 -22.49
C THR A 293 21.95 16.99 -21.54
N GLU A 294 21.68 18.12 -20.87
CA GLU A 294 22.57 18.66 -19.82
C GLU A 294 22.71 17.69 -18.65
N GLN A 295 21.62 17.08 -18.19
CA GLN A 295 21.65 16.07 -17.13
C GLN A 295 22.46 14.83 -17.53
N PHE A 296 22.32 14.32 -18.76
CA PHE A 296 23.16 13.21 -19.25
C PHE A 296 24.65 13.55 -19.15
N THR A 297 25.01 14.77 -19.57
CA THR A 297 26.41 15.25 -19.53
C THR A 297 26.91 15.30 -18.09
N GLN A 298 26.15 15.94 -17.19
CA GLN A 298 26.49 16.06 -15.78
C GLN A 298 26.68 14.69 -15.10
N ILE A 299 25.78 13.75 -15.34
CA ILE A 299 25.83 12.41 -14.76
C ILE A 299 27.04 11.64 -15.28
N LEU A 300 27.28 11.64 -16.59
CA LEU A 300 28.42 10.93 -17.19
C LEU A 300 29.75 11.52 -16.74
N ASP A 301 29.89 12.84 -16.67
CA ASP A 301 31.10 13.52 -16.19
C ASP A 301 31.39 13.18 -14.72
N HIS A 302 30.36 13.18 -13.86
CA HIS A 302 30.51 12.77 -12.47
C HIS A 302 31.05 11.34 -12.36
N PHE A 303 30.46 10.39 -13.09
CA PHE A 303 30.88 8.98 -13.03
C PHE A 303 32.21 8.70 -13.74
N ALA A 304 32.59 9.52 -14.72
CA ALA A 304 33.93 9.49 -15.31
C ALA A 304 35.03 9.87 -14.29
N SER A 305 34.70 10.72 -13.30
CA SER A 305 35.62 11.06 -12.19
C SER A 305 35.78 9.94 -11.14
N LEU A 306 34.96 8.90 -11.20
CA LEU A 306 34.97 7.74 -10.28
C LEU A 306 35.31 6.42 -11.01
N PRO A 307 36.46 6.32 -11.70
CA PRO A 307 36.72 5.27 -12.70
C PRO A 307 36.85 3.85 -12.12
N ASN A 308 37.13 3.73 -10.82
CA ASN A 308 37.49 2.45 -10.18
C ASN A 308 36.35 1.83 -9.37
N ILE A 309 35.12 2.38 -9.41
CA ILE A 309 33.98 1.73 -8.75
C ILE A 309 33.82 0.31 -9.32
N PRO A 310 33.82 -0.74 -8.48
CA PRO A 310 33.64 -2.11 -8.95
C PRO A 310 32.16 -2.33 -9.27
N VAL A 311 31.84 -2.58 -10.53
CA VAL A 311 30.48 -2.86 -11.00
C VAL A 311 30.32 -4.38 -11.23
N PRO A 312 29.32 -5.04 -10.62
CA PRO A 312 29.05 -6.44 -10.90
C PRO A 312 28.43 -6.58 -12.30
N VAL A 313 29.10 -7.29 -13.19
CA VAL A 313 28.65 -7.61 -14.55
C VAL A 313 28.28 -9.09 -14.59
N GLY A 314 27.09 -9.41 -15.10
CA GLY A 314 26.54 -10.75 -15.05
C GLY A 314 25.06 -10.78 -15.42
N THR A 315 24.47 -11.98 -15.41
CA THR A 315 23.06 -12.17 -15.77
C THR A 315 22.13 -11.35 -14.89
N CYS A 316 21.09 -10.79 -15.49
CA CYS A 316 20.01 -10.09 -14.79
C CYS A 316 18.65 -10.39 -15.44
N HIS A 317 17.56 -10.14 -14.71
CA HIS A 317 16.21 -10.12 -15.25
C HIS A 317 16.04 -8.99 -16.27
N GLY A 318 16.63 -7.82 -16.00
CA GLY A 318 16.68 -6.65 -16.88
C GLY A 318 15.43 -5.78 -16.90
N ASP A 319 14.38 -6.18 -16.18
CA ASP A 319 13.14 -5.41 -15.99
C ASP A 319 12.37 -5.89 -14.74
N LEU A 320 13.10 -6.06 -13.62
CA LEU A 320 12.54 -6.53 -12.35
C LEU A 320 11.67 -5.45 -11.65
N THR A 321 10.60 -5.05 -12.32
CA THR A 321 9.58 -4.10 -11.82
C THR A 321 8.40 -4.85 -11.20
N PHE A 322 7.61 -4.18 -10.37
CA PHE A 322 6.44 -4.76 -9.70
C PHE A 322 5.32 -5.19 -10.65
N GLN A 323 5.23 -4.59 -11.84
CA GLN A 323 4.30 -5.03 -12.88
C GLN A 323 4.67 -6.40 -13.47
N ASN A 324 5.93 -6.82 -13.32
CA ASN A 324 6.48 -8.08 -13.81
C ASN A 324 6.58 -9.13 -12.69
N MET A 325 5.81 -8.94 -11.61
CA MET A 325 5.73 -9.81 -10.45
C MET A 325 4.29 -10.20 -10.16
N LEU A 326 4.09 -11.49 -9.92
CA LEU A 326 2.85 -12.09 -9.46
C LEU A 326 3.09 -12.80 -8.14
N VAL A 327 2.17 -12.66 -7.19
CA VAL A 327 2.37 -13.07 -5.80
C VAL A 327 1.22 -13.95 -5.31
N ASP A 328 1.57 -15.11 -4.76
CA ASP A 328 0.72 -15.89 -3.89
C ASP A 328 1.08 -15.59 -2.43
N PRO A 329 0.32 -14.70 -1.75
CA PRO A 329 0.63 -14.32 -0.37
C PRO A 329 0.34 -15.44 0.63
N VAL A 330 -0.47 -16.45 0.27
CA VAL A 330 -0.80 -17.59 1.14
C VAL A 330 0.35 -18.56 1.19
N ASN A 331 0.83 -18.97 0.01
CA ASN A 331 1.95 -19.92 -0.11
C ASN A 331 3.31 -19.23 -0.08
N ARG A 332 3.32 -17.88 -0.04
CA ARG A 332 4.53 -17.07 -0.16
C ARG A 332 5.31 -17.48 -1.41
N GLU A 333 4.67 -17.40 -2.58
CA GLU A 333 5.32 -17.62 -3.89
C GLU A 333 5.37 -16.31 -4.68
N LEU A 334 6.55 -15.97 -5.20
CA LEU A 334 6.82 -14.84 -6.08
C LEU A 334 7.16 -15.39 -7.47
N CYS A 335 6.26 -15.17 -8.42
CA CYS A 335 6.43 -15.52 -9.82
C CYS A 335 6.86 -14.29 -10.62
N VAL A 336 7.98 -14.37 -11.34
CA VAL A 336 8.52 -13.27 -12.18
C VAL A 336 8.46 -13.62 -13.67
N PHE A 337 8.28 -12.61 -14.53
CA PHE A 337 8.08 -12.80 -15.97
C PHE A 337 8.50 -11.57 -16.79
N ASP A 338 8.47 -11.66 -18.12
CA ASP A 338 8.85 -10.59 -19.07
C ASP A 338 10.31 -10.10 -18.94
N PHE A 339 11.24 -11.06 -18.85
CA PHE A 339 12.69 -10.84 -18.87
C PHE A 339 13.12 -10.00 -20.07
N LEU A 340 14.00 -9.00 -19.86
CA LEU A 340 14.51 -8.13 -20.92
C LEU A 340 16.03 -8.22 -21.06
N ASP A 341 16.52 -8.03 -22.28
CA ASP A 341 17.92 -7.74 -22.51
C ASP A 341 18.23 -6.29 -22.15
N THR A 342 19.44 -6.10 -21.62
CA THR A 342 19.95 -4.79 -21.24
C THR A 342 21.15 -4.41 -22.13
N PHE A 343 21.46 -3.11 -22.21
CA PHE A 343 22.68 -2.67 -22.94
C PHE A 343 23.96 -3.07 -22.19
N LEU A 344 23.82 -3.38 -20.90
CA LEU A 344 24.87 -3.83 -20.00
C LEU A 344 24.22 -4.78 -18.98
N GLU A 345 24.50 -6.07 -19.13
CA GLU A 345 24.03 -7.13 -18.23
C GLU A 345 24.70 -6.99 -16.87
N SER A 346 23.93 -6.52 -15.88
CA SER A 346 24.40 -6.28 -14.53
C SER A 346 23.21 -6.40 -13.56
N PRO A 347 23.39 -7.05 -12.39
CA PRO A 347 22.37 -7.05 -11.34
C PRO A 347 21.99 -5.63 -10.86
N LEU A 348 22.84 -4.62 -11.10
CA LEU A 348 22.52 -3.22 -10.79
C LEU A 348 21.35 -2.68 -11.63
N GLN A 349 21.08 -3.27 -12.81
CA GLN A 349 19.89 -2.95 -13.59
C GLN A 349 18.62 -3.31 -12.81
N ASP A 350 18.59 -4.47 -12.16
CA ASP A 350 17.42 -4.91 -11.41
C ASP A 350 17.27 -4.19 -10.07
N ILE A 351 18.37 -3.81 -9.42
CA ILE A 351 18.32 -2.87 -8.29
C ILE A 351 17.69 -1.54 -8.74
N ALA A 352 18.13 -0.98 -9.87
CA ALA A 352 17.58 0.25 -10.41
C ALA A 352 16.09 0.12 -10.77
N LYS A 353 15.64 -1.05 -11.25
CA LYS A 353 14.23 -1.35 -11.56
C LYS A 353 13.35 -1.46 -10.31
N LEU A 354 13.87 -2.04 -9.23
CA LEU A 354 13.16 -2.02 -7.94
C LEU A 354 13.06 -0.59 -7.38
N LEU A 355 14.13 0.22 -7.52
CA LEU A 355 14.13 1.62 -7.11
C LEU A 355 13.23 2.49 -8.00
N GLN A 356 13.11 2.17 -9.29
CA GLN A 356 12.16 2.80 -10.21
C GLN A 356 10.74 2.80 -9.61
N ASP A 357 10.31 1.67 -9.05
CA ASP A 357 8.98 1.55 -8.44
C ASP A 357 8.91 2.10 -7.02
N CYS A 358 9.91 1.81 -6.17
CA CYS A 358 9.84 2.15 -4.74
C CYS A 358 10.18 3.61 -4.44
N ARG A 359 11.23 4.12 -5.09
CA ARG A 359 11.81 5.44 -4.82
C ARG A 359 11.26 6.51 -5.72
N HIS A 360 11.06 6.16 -7.00
CA HIS A 360 10.60 7.09 -8.04
C HIS A 360 9.10 6.93 -8.34
N TYR A 361 8.43 6.03 -7.64
CA TYR A 361 6.97 5.84 -7.67
C TYR A 361 6.42 5.44 -9.05
N TRP A 362 7.23 4.83 -9.91
CA TRP A 362 6.80 4.45 -11.26
C TRP A 362 5.55 3.57 -11.25
N VAL A 363 5.46 2.59 -10.36
CA VAL A 363 4.28 1.72 -10.20
C VAL A 363 2.97 2.52 -10.03
N LEU A 364 3.00 3.68 -9.37
CA LEU A 364 1.83 4.54 -9.16
C LEU A 364 1.36 5.25 -10.44
N THR A 365 2.18 5.27 -11.49
CA THR A 365 1.80 5.77 -12.81
C THR A 365 1.06 4.72 -13.65
N GLN A 366 1.23 3.44 -13.32
CA GLN A 366 0.68 2.31 -14.08
C GLN A 366 -0.66 1.82 -13.54
N ILE A 367 -1.07 2.28 -12.37
CA ILE A 367 -2.29 1.84 -11.68
C ILE A 367 -3.12 3.02 -11.16
N HIS A 368 -4.41 2.78 -10.97
CA HIS A 368 -5.26 3.71 -10.26
C HIS A 368 -5.23 3.43 -8.76
N ILE A 369 -4.64 4.32 -7.97
CA ILE A 369 -4.73 4.29 -6.51
C ILE A 369 -5.79 5.31 -6.06
N PRO A 370 -6.84 4.87 -5.34
CA PRO A 370 -7.78 5.78 -4.71
C PRO A 370 -7.04 6.76 -3.77
N GLY A 371 -7.43 8.04 -3.76
CA GLY A 371 -6.73 9.06 -2.97
C GLY A 371 -6.60 8.70 -1.48
N LYS A 372 -7.62 8.03 -0.92
CA LYS A 372 -7.65 7.51 0.46
C LYS A 372 -6.63 6.41 0.77
N SER A 373 -6.03 5.80 -0.25
CA SER A 373 -5.07 4.69 -0.13
C SER A 373 -3.65 5.09 -0.53
N LEU A 374 -3.46 6.32 -1.02
CA LEU A 374 -2.15 6.81 -1.48
C LEU A 374 -1.12 6.85 -0.34
N ALA A 375 -1.53 7.30 0.86
CA ALA A 375 -0.66 7.34 2.03
C ALA A 375 -0.09 5.96 2.39
N ARG A 376 -0.96 4.94 2.40
CA ARG A 376 -0.55 3.54 2.60
C ARG A 376 0.43 3.09 1.51
N ALA A 377 0.10 3.35 0.24
CA ALA A 377 0.94 2.95 -0.88
C ALA A 377 2.36 3.55 -0.77
N VAL A 378 2.49 4.86 -0.56
CA VAL A 378 3.82 5.49 -0.44
C VAL A 378 4.57 5.05 0.81
N THR A 379 3.87 4.74 1.91
CA THR A 379 4.48 4.17 3.12
C THR A 379 5.10 2.82 2.81
N THR A 380 4.34 1.91 2.18
CA THR A 380 4.82 0.57 1.80
C THR A 380 5.97 0.63 0.81
N LEU A 381 5.89 1.51 -0.20
CA LEU A 381 7.00 1.73 -1.15
C LEU A 381 8.25 2.27 -0.45
N GLY A 382 8.10 3.14 0.55
CA GLY A 382 9.18 3.58 1.42
C GLY A 382 9.84 2.43 2.19
N VAL A 383 9.04 1.51 2.75
CA VAL A 383 9.55 0.30 3.41
C VAL A 383 10.36 -0.56 2.43
N PHE A 384 9.86 -0.73 1.20
CA PHE A 384 10.59 -1.49 0.18
C PHE A 384 11.92 -0.83 -0.19
N HIS A 385 11.91 0.49 -0.39
CA HIS A 385 13.13 1.27 -0.61
C HIS A 385 14.14 1.07 0.53
N ASP A 386 13.72 1.22 1.78
CA ASP A 386 14.61 1.10 2.94
C ASP A 386 15.20 -0.30 3.08
N ARG A 387 14.44 -1.34 2.70
CA ARG A 387 14.93 -2.73 2.64
C ARG A 387 15.96 -2.94 1.54
N ILE A 388 15.74 -2.42 0.33
CA ILE A 388 16.72 -2.46 -0.77
C ILE A 388 17.98 -1.70 -0.37
N TYR A 389 17.84 -0.47 0.14
CA TYR A 389 18.95 0.35 0.62
C TYR A 389 19.75 -0.42 1.67
N SER A 390 19.09 -0.92 2.73
CA SER A 390 19.74 -1.68 3.80
C SER A 390 20.46 -2.94 3.32
N ALA A 391 19.97 -3.58 2.25
CA ALA A 391 20.60 -4.75 1.66
C ALA A 391 21.94 -4.40 1.01
N TYR A 392 22.06 -3.23 0.36
CA TYR A 392 23.14 -2.97 -0.57
C TYR A 392 24.03 -1.74 -0.28
N TYR A 393 23.61 -0.79 0.56
CA TYR A 393 24.32 0.49 0.74
C TYR A 393 25.79 0.39 1.17
N ARG A 394 26.17 -0.73 1.80
CA ARG A 394 27.53 -1.00 2.30
C ARG A 394 28.49 -1.52 1.24
N TYR A 395 28.01 -1.98 0.09
CA TYR A 395 28.89 -2.48 -0.96
C TYR A 395 29.49 -1.32 -1.76
N ALA A 396 30.72 -1.48 -2.23
CA ALA A 396 31.41 -0.48 -3.03
C ALA A 396 30.66 -0.17 -4.35
N PHE A 397 29.99 -1.18 -4.94
CA PHE A 397 29.20 -0.97 -6.15
C PHE A 397 28.00 -0.04 -5.95
N TRP A 398 27.55 0.19 -4.71
CA TRP A 398 26.39 1.05 -4.43
C TRP A 398 26.60 2.46 -4.96
N ASP A 399 27.84 2.93 -5.01
CA ASP A 399 28.18 4.25 -5.54
C ASP A 399 27.86 4.36 -7.03
N ALA A 400 27.82 3.25 -7.79
CA ALA A 400 27.40 3.24 -9.18
C ALA A 400 25.86 3.14 -9.37
N VAL A 401 25.08 2.77 -8.35
CA VAL A 401 23.63 2.58 -8.48
C VAL A 401 22.89 3.82 -9.02
N PRO A 402 23.22 5.06 -8.63
CA PRO A 402 22.59 6.25 -9.19
C PRO A 402 22.76 6.38 -10.72
N LEU A 403 23.88 5.93 -11.28
CA LEU A 403 24.08 5.89 -12.75
C LEU A 403 23.06 4.94 -13.41
N PHE A 404 22.87 3.75 -12.83
CA PHE A 404 21.90 2.77 -13.32
C PHE A 404 20.46 3.27 -13.15
N GLU A 405 20.12 3.87 -12.00
CA GLU A 405 18.80 4.49 -11.79
C GLU A 405 18.51 5.58 -12.84
N PHE A 406 19.48 6.44 -13.12
CA PHE A 406 19.32 7.51 -14.10
C PHE A 406 19.03 6.95 -15.50
N PHE A 407 19.83 5.98 -15.95
CA PHE A 407 19.60 5.34 -17.25
C PHE A 407 18.32 4.50 -17.28
N CYS A 408 17.94 3.89 -16.16
CA CYS A 408 16.69 3.14 -16.03
C CYS A 408 15.49 4.05 -16.32
N LEU A 409 15.47 5.26 -15.74
CA LEU A 409 14.44 6.26 -15.96
C LEU A 409 14.54 6.92 -17.34
N ALA A 410 15.72 7.41 -17.73
CA ALA A 410 15.90 8.16 -18.97
C ALA A 410 15.56 7.34 -20.22
N ARG A 411 15.78 6.02 -20.19
CA ARG A 411 15.40 5.11 -21.28
C ARG A 411 13.90 5.02 -21.52
N ILE A 412 13.07 5.42 -20.55
CA ILE A 412 11.60 5.43 -20.67
C ILE A 412 11.12 6.67 -21.42
N LEU A 413 11.85 7.80 -21.34
CA LEU A 413 11.44 9.09 -21.90
C LEU A 413 10.99 9.06 -23.37
N PRO A 414 11.64 8.33 -24.30
CA PRO A 414 11.17 8.25 -25.68
C PRO A 414 9.81 7.55 -25.85
N TYR A 415 9.38 6.77 -24.85
CA TYR A 415 8.23 5.86 -24.91
C TYR A 415 7.08 6.24 -23.95
N ILE A 416 7.21 7.35 -23.22
CA ILE A 416 6.15 7.86 -22.34
C ILE A 416 4.91 8.20 -23.18
N THR A 417 3.72 7.90 -22.65
CA THR A 417 2.46 8.17 -23.35
C THR A 417 1.53 9.05 -22.55
N THR A 418 1.85 9.34 -21.28
CA THR A 418 1.04 10.20 -20.43
C THR A 418 1.89 11.28 -19.77
N SER A 419 1.26 12.42 -19.47
CA SER A 419 1.91 13.48 -18.70
C SER A 419 2.33 13.01 -17.31
N ILE A 420 1.58 12.10 -16.67
CA ILE A 420 1.92 11.56 -15.35
C ILE A 420 3.26 10.80 -15.41
N GLU A 421 3.44 9.95 -16.40
CA GLU A 421 4.70 9.23 -16.63
C GLU A 421 5.86 10.19 -16.89
N LYS A 422 5.64 11.21 -17.74
CA LYS A 422 6.65 12.26 -17.99
C LYS A 422 7.12 12.88 -16.68
N HIS A 423 6.18 13.37 -15.88
CA HIS A 423 6.48 14.07 -14.64
C HIS A 423 7.18 13.18 -13.62
N CYS A 424 6.74 11.92 -13.48
CA CYS A 424 7.38 10.92 -12.63
C CYS A 424 8.86 10.70 -13.03
N VAL A 425 9.13 10.42 -14.31
CA VAL A 425 10.47 10.16 -14.82
C VAL A 425 11.37 11.40 -14.66
N MET A 426 10.90 12.57 -15.07
CA MET A 426 11.65 13.83 -14.95
C MET A 426 11.99 14.17 -13.50
N ALA A 427 11.05 13.97 -12.57
CA ALA A 427 11.29 14.21 -11.15
C ALA A 427 12.28 13.20 -10.53
N GLY A 428 12.22 11.94 -10.94
CA GLY A 428 13.18 10.92 -10.52
C GLY A 428 14.59 11.24 -11.00
N MET A 429 14.75 11.62 -12.27
CA MET A 429 16.04 12.07 -12.82
C MET A 429 16.57 13.30 -12.09
N GLN A 430 15.73 14.31 -11.87
CA GLN A 430 16.10 15.51 -11.13
C GLN A 430 16.56 15.19 -9.69
N ARG A 431 15.89 14.25 -9.01
CA ARG A 431 16.25 13.79 -7.67
C ARG A 431 17.63 13.14 -7.67
N ILE A 432 17.92 12.28 -8.65
CA ILE A 432 19.24 11.63 -8.78
C ILE A 432 20.33 12.67 -8.99
N SER A 433 20.11 13.65 -9.87
CA SER A 433 21.07 14.73 -10.10
C SER A 433 21.31 15.59 -8.85
N GLN A 434 20.28 15.84 -8.04
CA GLN A 434 20.40 16.56 -6.77
C GLN A 434 21.20 15.78 -5.72
N ASP A 435 20.95 14.47 -5.61
CA ASP A 435 21.70 13.59 -4.70
C ASP A 435 23.19 13.57 -5.03
N ILE A 436 23.53 13.46 -6.32
CA ILE A 436 24.92 13.47 -6.80
C ILE A 436 25.59 14.82 -6.53
N ALA A 437 24.90 15.93 -6.77
CA ALA A 437 25.40 17.26 -6.44
C ALA A 437 25.68 17.41 -4.94
N PHE A 438 24.76 16.93 -4.09
CA PHE A 438 24.93 16.96 -2.64
C PHE A 438 26.10 16.09 -2.14
N LEU A 439 26.27 14.89 -2.70
CA LEU A 439 27.40 14.01 -2.37
C LEU A 439 28.73 14.65 -2.75
N SER A 440 28.81 15.28 -3.91
CA SER A 440 30.01 15.98 -4.38
C SER A 440 30.41 17.12 -3.43
N MET A 441 29.44 17.88 -2.92
CA MET A 441 29.68 18.95 -1.93
C MET A 441 30.10 18.42 -0.55
N LYS A 442 29.69 17.19 -0.18
CA LYS A 442 30.02 16.61 1.12
C LYS A 442 31.47 16.11 1.16
N VAL A 443 31.97 15.53 0.06
CA VAL A 443 33.37 15.13 -0.09
C VAL A 443 34.29 16.34 0.06
N GLU A 444 33.96 17.47 -0.56
CA GLU A 444 34.75 18.71 -0.43
C GLU A 444 34.81 19.25 1.02
N ARG A 445 33.76 19.05 1.83
CA ARG A 445 33.75 19.47 3.24
C ARG A 445 34.49 18.50 4.16
N GLU A 446 34.45 17.21 3.87
CA GLU A 446 35.16 16.19 4.67
C GLU A 446 36.69 16.26 4.44
N ASP A 447 37.14 16.63 3.24
CA ASP A 447 38.56 16.94 2.94
C ASP A 447 39.07 18.22 3.64
N LEU A 448 38.16 19.15 3.96
CA LEU A 448 38.44 20.38 4.73
C LEU A 448 38.30 20.20 6.26
N ALA A 449 37.74 19.09 6.74
CA ALA A 449 37.40 18.85 8.14
C ALA A 449 38.40 17.94 8.89
N LEU A 450 39.56 17.63 8.31
CA LEU A 450 40.66 16.92 8.98
C LEU A 450 41.45 17.78 10.00
N SER A 451 40.85 18.86 10.49
CA SER A 451 41.32 19.62 11.66
C SER A 451 40.13 20.13 12.48
N GLY A 452 39.58 19.30 13.36
CA GLY A 452 38.49 19.71 14.24
C GLY A 452 38.06 18.61 15.19
N SER A 453 38.59 18.65 16.42
CA SER A 453 38.20 17.78 17.53
C SER A 453 36.72 17.94 17.87
N LEU A 454 35.99 16.83 17.93
CA LEU A 454 34.61 16.76 18.43
C LEU A 454 34.63 16.34 19.90
N SER A 455 34.23 17.25 20.78
CA SER A 455 33.87 16.96 22.16
C SER A 455 32.49 16.29 22.20
N SER A 456 32.43 15.07 22.70
CA SER A 456 31.19 14.42 23.12
C SER A 456 30.78 14.94 24.49
N THR A 457 29.63 15.61 24.58
CA THR A 457 28.95 15.81 25.87
C THR A 457 27.92 14.72 26.07
N GLU A 458 28.05 14.13 27.24
CA GLU A 458 27.39 12.95 27.76
C GLU A 458 25.89 13.16 27.99
N GLY A 459 25.17 12.03 27.99
CA GLY A 459 23.78 11.98 28.39
C GLY A 459 23.64 12.18 29.89
N GLU A 460 22.85 13.16 30.27
CA GLU A 460 22.34 13.27 31.64
C GLU A 460 21.04 12.47 31.77
N ASN A 461 21.04 11.58 32.75
CA ASN A 461 19.84 10.91 33.27
C ASN A 461 18.89 11.95 33.85
N ILE A 462 17.76 12.17 33.19
CA ILE A 462 16.66 12.97 33.75
C ILE A 462 15.82 12.05 34.64
N LEU A 463 15.74 12.40 35.93
CA LEU A 463 14.82 11.81 36.90
C LEU A 463 13.40 11.75 36.34
N GLU A 464 12.71 10.63 36.61
CA GLU A 464 11.29 10.39 36.32
C GLU A 464 10.40 11.49 36.92
N HIS A 465 10.20 12.58 36.19
CA HIS A 465 8.96 13.34 36.29
C HIS A 465 7.86 12.48 35.69
N GLU A 466 6.76 12.25 36.42
CA GLU A 466 5.56 11.58 35.90
C GLU A 466 5.06 12.32 34.65
N THR A 467 5.51 11.88 33.48
CA THR A 467 5.11 12.46 32.19
C THR A 467 3.65 12.14 31.94
N LYS A 468 2.76 13.11 32.11
CA LYS A 468 1.32 12.94 31.83
C LYS A 468 0.98 13.23 30.37
N THR A 469 -0.07 12.59 29.87
CA THR A 469 -0.52 12.68 28.48
C THR A 469 -1.27 13.98 28.20
N THR A 470 -1.02 14.61 27.03
CA THR A 470 -1.85 15.70 26.51
C THR A 470 -2.92 15.14 25.57
N VAL A 471 -4.20 15.39 25.87
CA VAL A 471 -5.30 15.03 24.98
C VAL A 471 -5.51 16.14 23.95
N ILE A 472 -5.67 15.79 22.68
CA ILE A 472 -5.99 16.72 21.59
C ILE A 472 -7.28 16.26 20.91
N VAL A 473 -8.29 17.13 20.87
CA VAL A 473 -9.53 16.93 20.13
C VAL A 473 -9.48 17.79 18.86
N PRO A 474 -9.17 17.23 17.68
CA PRO A 474 -9.01 18.00 16.45
C PRO A 474 -10.36 18.28 15.78
N ALA A 475 -10.80 19.53 15.81
CA ALA A 475 -12.06 20.00 15.26
C ALA A 475 -11.92 21.29 14.41
N MET A 476 -10.80 21.44 13.70
CA MET A 476 -10.51 22.56 12.80
C MET A 476 -10.82 22.26 11.33
N GLY A 477 -11.22 21.02 11.01
CA GLY A 477 -11.56 20.59 9.67
C GLY A 477 -12.87 21.22 9.15
N PRO A 478 -13.02 21.38 7.83
CA PRO A 478 -14.24 21.93 7.24
C PRO A 478 -15.48 21.04 7.46
N ASP A 479 -15.28 19.74 7.67
CA ASP A 479 -16.33 18.76 7.92
C ASP A 479 -17.06 19.00 9.26
N MET A 480 -16.39 19.63 10.23
CA MET A 480 -17.00 20.01 11.51
C MET A 480 -18.09 21.08 11.38
N GLY A 481 -18.05 21.87 10.31
CA GLY A 481 -19.06 22.87 9.97
C GLY A 481 -20.23 22.32 9.15
N GLU A 482 -20.21 21.05 8.74
CA GLU A 482 -21.27 20.46 7.94
C GLU A 482 -22.60 20.33 8.71
N LEU A 483 -23.70 20.46 7.97
CA LEU A 483 -25.04 20.30 8.51
C LEU A 483 -25.49 18.84 8.43
N TYR A 484 -26.02 18.33 9.56
CA TYR A 484 -26.90 17.18 9.54
C TYR A 484 -28.23 17.50 8.84
N LYS A 485 -29.02 16.47 8.49
CA LYS A 485 -30.31 16.63 7.79
C LYS A 485 -31.32 17.49 8.55
N ASP A 486 -31.20 17.56 9.87
CA ASP A 486 -32.03 18.38 10.75
C ASP A 486 -31.49 19.80 10.97
N GLY A 487 -30.48 20.22 10.20
CA GLY A 487 -29.95 21.58 10.21
C GLY A 487 -28.98 21.88 11.37
N GLN A 488 -28.67 20.90 12.21
CA GLN A 488 -27.66 21.04 13.25
C GLN A 488 -26.25 20.88 12.66
N ILE A 489 -25.31 21.67 13.17
CA ILE A 489 -23.91 21.61 12.74
C ILE A 489 -23.22 20.47 13.47
N LYS A 490 -22.43 19.68 12.74
CA LYS A 490 -21.79 18.47 13.25
C LYS A 490 -21.12 18.66 14.61
N LEU A 491 -20.24 19.66 14.73
CA LEU A 491 -19.50 19.96 15.98
C LEU A 491 -20.40 20.35 17.17
N LEU A 492 -21.48 21.10 16.90
CA LEU A 492 -22.34 21.72 17.92
C LEU A 492 -23.69 21.03 18.06
N ALA A 493 -23.89 19.90 17.38
CA ALA A 493 -25.12 19.15 17.42
C ALA A 493 -25.39 18.69 18.85
N ARG A 494 -26.67 18.59 19.20
CA ARG A 494 -27.12 18.21 20.53
C ARG A 494 -27.74 16.83 20.52
N ASN A 495 -27.33 16.00 21.47
CA ASN A 495 -27.92 14.69 21.69
C ASN A 495 -29.41 14.80 22.10
N SER A 496 -30.07 13.67 22.30
CA SER A 496 -31.51 13.67 22.65
C SER A 496 -31.85 14.33 24.01
N SER A 497 -30.85 14.44 24.89
CA SER A 497 -30.91 15.11 26.20
C SER A 497 -30.53 16.60 26.12
N GLY A 498 -30.16 17.10 24.94
CA GLY A 498 -29.79 18.50 24.72
C GLY A 498 -28.31 18.80 24.98
N HIS A 499 -27.48 17.82 25.30
CA HIS A 499 -26.05 18.03 25.53
C HIS A 499 -25.29 18.14 24.19
N PRO A 500 -24.34 19.07 24.04
CA PRO A 500 -23.52 19.16 22.83
C PRO A 500 -22.62 17.93 22.65
N LEU A 501 -22.58 17.37 21.44
CA LEU A 501 -21.79 16.16 21.15
C LEU A 501 -20.30 16.33 21.41
N ILE A 502 -19.74 17.53 21.17
CA ILE A 502 -18.33 17.81 21.48
C ILE A 502 -18.03 17.65 22.98
N VAL A 503 -18.99 17.95 23.85
CA VAL A 503 -18.86 17.76 25.30
C VAL A 503 -18.96 16.28 25.64
N ASP A 504 -19.96 15.60 25.06
CA ASP A 504 -20.14 14.15 25.23
C ASP A 504 -18.91 13.36 24.76
N SER A 505 -18.22 13.82 23.69
CA SER A 505 -17.08 13.14 23.07
C SER A 505 -15.88 12.91 23.99
N ILE A 506 -15.82 13.64 25.12
CA ILE A 506 -14.77 13.49 26.13
C ILE A 506 -15.33 13.11 27.51
N SER A 507 -16.64 12.92 27.63
CA SER A 507 -17.31 12.78 28.93
C SER A 507 -17.07 11.43 29.58
N SER A 508 -16.92 10.36 28.79
CA SER A 508 -16.73 8.99 29.27
C SER A 508 -15.26 8.59 29.45
N LEU A 509 -14.32 9.48 29.12
CA LEU A 509 -12.88 9.25 29.25
C LEU A 509 -12.40 9.46 30.69
N ASP A 510 -11.46 8.61 31.13
CA ASP A 510 -10.79 8.75 32.41
C ASP A 510 -9.43 9.44 32.23
N PHE A 511 -9.31 10.59 32.91
CA PHE A 511 -8.22 11.56 32.77
C PHE A 511 -7.17 11.50 33.90
N ARG A 512 -7.13 10.45 34.72
CA ARG A 512 -6.16 10.35 35.84
C ARG A 512 -4.69 10.59 35.43
N ASN A 513 -4.31 10.11 34.24
CA ASN A 513 -2.95 10.25 33.68
C ASN A 513 -2.81 11.38 32.65
N VAL A 514 -3.76 12.32 32.61
CA VAL A 514 -3.80 13.43 31.64
C VAL A 514 -3.40 14.75 32.32
N SER A 515 -2.56 15.54 31.65
CA SER A 515 -2.13 16.87 32.12
C SER A 515 -2.96 18.01 31.54
N THR A 516 -3.46 17.85 30.32
CA THR A 516 -4.18 18.89 29.58
C THR A 516 -5.07 18.27 28.51
N ILE A 517 -6.25 18.85 28.30
CA ILE A 517 -7.18 18.50 27.24
C ILE A 517 -7.31 19.73 26.33
N VAL A 518 -6.80 19.64 25.11
CA VAL A 518 -6.85 20.72 24.11
C VAL A 518 -8.01 20.49 23.15
N ILE A 519 -8.97 21.41 23.16
CA ILE A 519 -10.06 21.48 22.19
C ILE A 519 -9.64 22.43 21.06
N ALA A 520 -9.25 21.86 19.92
CA ALA A 520 -8.71 22.58 18.76
C ALA A 520 -9.82 22.87 17.74
N VAL A 521 -10.25 24.13 17.61
CA VAL A 521 -11.46 24.52 16.84
C VAL A 521 -11.22 25.69 15.89
N LEU A 522 -12.03 25.76 14.84
CA LEU A 522 -12.04 26.90 13.92
C LEU A 522 -12.76 28.10 14.55
N GLU A 523 -12.06 29.20 14.75
CA GLU A 523 -12.56 30.41 15.41
C GLU A 523 -13.80 30.98 14.71
N SER A 524 -13.79 31.06 13.38
CA SER A 524 -14.93 31.58 12.61
C SER A 524 -16.20 30.76 12.80
N LEU A 525 -16.08 29.42 12.85
CA LEU A 525 -17.21 28.53 13.10
C LEU A 525 -17.80 28.76 14.50
N ILE A 526 -16.93 28.91 15.51
CA ILE A 526 -17.37 29.18 16.88
C ILE A 526 -18.07 30.53 16.99
N LEU A 527 -17.47 31.60 16.45
CA LEU A 527 -18.07 32.93 16.51
C LEU A 527 -19.40 32.99 15.75
N GLN A 528 -19.51 32.29 14.62
CA GLN A 528 -20.75 32.25 13.83
C GLN A 528 -21.91 31.57 14.57
N HIS A 529 -21.66 30.53 15.36
CA HIS A 529 -22.73 29.71 15.96
C HIS A 529 -22.91 29.89 17.47
N CYS A 530 -21.87 30.33 18.17
CA CYS A 530 -21.91 30.60 19.61
C CYS A 530 -21.87 32.10 19.93
N GLY A 531 -21.58 32.96 18.94
CA GLY A 531 -21.45 34.42 19.11
C GLY A 531 -20.14 34.84 19.79
N THR A 532 -19.72 34.14 20.85
CA THR A 532 -18.49 34.42 21.60
C THR A 532 -17.74 33.14 21.97
N LYS A 533 -16.42 33.26 22.21
CA LYS A 533 -15.59 32.17 22.74
C LYS A 533 -16.09 31.70 24.11
N SER A 534 -16.38 32.64 25.01
CA SER A 534 -16.87 32.33 26.36
C SER A 534 -18.20 31.55 26.35
N HIS A 535 -19.10 31.83 25.40
CA HIS A 535 -20.32 31.02 25.28
C HIS A 535 -20.02 29.58 24.87
N PHE A 536 -19.09 29.36 23.93
CA PHE A 536 -18.64 28.02 23.56
C PHE A 536 -17.96 27.29 24.72
N GLU A 537 -17.06 27.96 25.44
CA GLU A 537 -16.39 27.38 26.61
C GLU A 537 -17.41 27.00 27.71
N SER A 538 -18.45 27.81 27.89
CA SER A 538 -19.52 27.52 28.86
C SER A 538 -20.30 26.24 28.58
N LEU A 539 -20.28 25.73 27.34
CA LEU A 539 -20.90 24.45 26.98
C LEU A 539 -20.31 23.27 27.78
N PHE A 540 -19.05 23.38 28.20
CA PHE A 540 -18.32 22.34 28.93
C PHE A 540 -18.55 22.39 30.45
N SER A 541 -19.37 23.32 30.95
CA SER A 541 -19.59 23.51 32.39
C SER A 541 -20.30 22.33 33.07
N SER A 542 -20.90 21.42 32.30
CA SER A 542 -21.52 20.20 32.83
C SER A 542 -20.52 19.09 33.15
N LEU A 543 -19.25 19.23 32.76
CA LEU A 543 -18.22 18.25 33.07
C LEU A 543 -17.78 18.32 34.54
N PRO A 544 -17.19 17.23 35.08
CA PRO A 544 -16.64 17.25 36.43
C PRO A 544 -15.60 18.38 36.61
N PRO A 545 -15.54 19.05 37.79
CA PRO A 545 -14.56 20.11 38.04
C PRO A 545 -13.10 19.69 37.79
N SER A 546 -12.77 18.42 38.08
CA SER A 546 -11.46 17.84 37.78
C SER A 546 -11.15 17.87 36.28
N THR A 547 -12.13 17.55 35.42
CA THR A 547 -11.98 17.59 33.96
C THR A 547 -11.91 19.02 33.45
N ILE A 548 -12.77 19.92 33.97
CA ILE A 548 -12.78 21.34 33.58
C ILE A 548 -11.41 21.98 33.82
N SER A 549 -10.74 21.65 34.92
CA SER A 549 -9.41 22.18 35.24
C SER A 549 -8.31 21.80 34.24
N LEU A 550 -8.52 20.76 33.43
CA LEU A 550 -7.59 20.30 32.40
C LEU A 550 -7.86 20.94 31.02
N LEU A 551 -9.04 21.55 30.82
CA LEU A 551 -9.46 22.06 29.51
C LEU A 551 -8.66 23.30 29.09
N ARG A 552 -8.23 23.29 27.83
CA ARG A 552 -7.66 24.43 27.10
C ARG A 552 -8.27 24.50 25.71
N PHE A 553 -8.55 25.71 25.26
CA PHE A 553 -9.15 25.94 23.94
C PHE A 553 -8.11 26.56 22.98
N HIS A 554 -7.96 25.96 21.81
CA HIS A 554 -7.10 26.47 20.75
C HIS A 554 -7.95 26.90 19.55
N TYR A 555 -8.01 28.21 19.31
CA TYR A 555 -8.80 28.83 18.24
C TYR A 555 -7.91 29.14 17.04
N ALA A 556 -8.11 28.43 15.93
CA ALA A 556 -7.43 28.73 14.66
C ALA A 556 -8.25 29.67 13.79
N LYS A 557 -7.56 30.53 13.03
CA LYS A 557 -8.20 31.48 12.08
C LYS A 557 -8.56 30.84 10.74
N THR A 558 -7.83 29.80 10.35
CA THR A 558 -7.98 29.14 9.05
C THR A 558 -8.31 27.66 9.25
N PRO A 559 -9.21 27.09 8.42
CA PRO A 559 -9.49 25.67 8.47
C PRO A 559 -8.25 24.87 8.08
N THR A 560 -8.05 23.74 8.73
CA THR A 560 -6.99 22.79 8.37
C THR A 560 -7.47 21.84 7.28
N LEU A 561 -6.52 21.29 6.52
CA LEU A 561 -6.84 20.36 5.42
C LEU A 561 -7.48 19.05 5.92
N ASP A 562 -7.00 18.54 7.06
CA ASP A 562 -7.36 17.25 7.63
C ASP A 562 -7.02 17.21 9.14
N ALA A 563 -7.44 16.14 9.83
CA ALA A 563 -7.23 15.97 11.27
C ALA A 563 -5.74 15.93 11.65
N VAL A 564 -4.88 15.33 10.82
CA VAL A 564 -3.43 15.33 11.06
C VAL A 564 -2.88 16.75 11.00
N ASN A 565 -3.34 17.56 10.05
CA ASN A 565 -2.96 18.97 9.96
C ASN A 565 -3.43 19.75 11.20
N THR A 566 -4.64 19.50 11.72
CA THR A 566 -5.10 20.05 13.01
C THR A 566 -4.17 19.68 14.17
N VAL A 567 -3.81 18.40 14.28
CA VAL A 567 -2.95 17.93 15.37
C VAL A 567 -1.55 18.54 15.26
N THR A 568 -0.93 18.47 14.08
CA THR A 568 0.41 19.03 13.85
C THR A 568 0.48 20.54 14.09
N SER A 569 -0.53 21.32 13.66
CA SER A 569 -0.58 22.76 13.91
C SER A 569 -0.80 23.09 15.39
N THR A 570 -1.61 22.28 16.08
CA THR A 570 -1.85 22.43 17.53
C THR A 570 -0.59 22.14 18.33
N ILE A 571 0.12 21.05 18.02
CA ILE A 571 1.41 20.71 18.65
C ILE A 571 2.41 21.84 18.46
N ALA A 572 2.56 22.35 17.24
CA ALA A 572 3.49 23.44 16.94
C ALA A 572 3.10 24.75 17.66
N SER A 573 1.82 25.13 17.61
CA SER A 573 1.34 26.41 18.17
C SER A 573 1.42 26.45 19.69
N LEU A 574 1.22 25.30 20.35
CA LEU A 574 1.22 25.18 21.81
C LEU A 574 2.53 24.59 22.36
N SER A 575 3.52 24.33 21.51
CA SER A 575 4.79 23.71 21.88
C SER A 575 4.61 22.41 22.69
N ILE A 576 3.66 21.57 22.28
CA ILE A 576 3.35 20.31 22.97
C ILE A 576 4.53 19.34 22.79
N THR A 577 4.97 18.73 23.88
CA THR A 577 6.03 17.72 23.93
C THR A 577 5.57 16.52 24.73
N GLY A 578 6.22 15.37 24.55
CA GLY A 578 5.90 14.15 25.29
C GLY A 578 4.64 13.43 24.78
N PRO A 579 3.98 12.61 25.63
CA PRO A 579 2.87 11.75 25.21
C PRO A 579 1.61 12.53 24.82
N ILE A 580 0.96 12.09 23.73
CA ILE A 580 -0.30 12.65 23.25
C ILE A 580 -1.36 11.57 23.03
N PHE A 581 -2.62 11.95 23.27
CA PHE A 581 -3.78 11.14 22.92
C PHE A 581 -4.72 11.96 22.03
N ILE A 582 -4.92 11.52 20.80
CA ILE A 582 -5.79 12.17 19.83
C ILE A 582 -7.18 11.52 19.94
N LYS A 583 -8.21 12.34 20.12
CA LYS A 583 -9.60 11.89 20.29
C LYS A 583 -10.50 12.56 19.26
N ASP A 584 -11.20 11.75 18.47
CA ASP A 584 -12.19 12.25 17.52
C ASP A 584 -13.33 12.99 18.23
N ALA A 585 -13.82 14.08 17.62
CA ALA A 585 -14.84 14.97 18.18
C ALA A 585 -16.29 14.46 18.03
N ASP A 586 -16.50 13.40 17.24
CA ASP A 586 -17.80 12.95 16.76
C ASP A 586 -18.15 11.50 17.16
N ASN A 587 -17.48 11.01 18.21
CA ASN A 587 -17.81 9.75 18.87
C ASN A 587 -17.53 9.84 20.38
N ASP A 588 -18.00 8.86 21.13
CA ASP A 588 -17.69 8.67 22.55
C ASP A 588 -17.40 7.20 22.86
N PHE A 589 -16.62 6.96 23.91
CA PHE A 589 -16.32 5.64 24.46
C PHE A 589 -15.68 5.79 25.84
N ALA A 590 -15.87 4.79 26.70
CA ALA A 590 -15.19 4.74 27.99
C ALA A 590 -13.79 4.12 27.86
N HIS A 591 -12.77 4.85 28.32
CA HIS A 591 -11.37 4.41 28.29
C HIS A 591 -10.50 5.19 29.29
N CYS A 592 -9.56 4.51 29.95
CA CYS A 592 -8.54 5.14 30.78
C CYS A 592 -7.34 5.51 29.93
N ILE A 593 -7.04 6.81 29.79
CA ILE A 593 -5.95 7.26 28.94
C ILE A 593 -4.64 6.96 29.65
N ASP A 594 -3.80 6.13 29.03
CA ASP A 594 -2.48 5.76 29.53
C ASP A 594 -1.40 6.27 28.56
N ILE A 595 -0.15 6.26 29.04
CA ILE A 595 1.01 6.55 28.21
C ILE A 595 1.33 5.29 27.41
N GLY A 596 1.38 5.41 26.08
CA GLY A 596 1.77 4.30 25.24
C GLY A 596 1.48 4.56 23.78
N ASN A 597 1.95 3.64 22.94
CA ASN A 597 1.59 3.59 21.53
C ASN A 597 0.44 2.60 21.37
N TYR A 598 -0.79 3.11 21.25
CA TYR A 598 -1.97 2.26 21.10
C TYR A 598 -3.09 2.95 20.34
N LEU A 599 -4.05 2.18 19.87
CA LEU A 599 -5.32 2.69 19.35
C LEU A 599 -6.49 2.03 20.07
N THR A 600 -7.63 2.70 20.10
CA THR A 600 -8.87 2.15 20.62
C THR A 600 -9.65 1.42 19.53
N CYS A 601 -10.20 0.24 19.85
CA CYS A 601 -10.95 -0.58 18.91
C CYS A 601 -12.13 -1.32 19.54
N LEU A 602 -13.04 -1.79 18.70
CA LEU A 602 -14.16 -2.65 19.07
C LEU A 602 -14.40 -3.72 18.00
N SER A 603 -14.86 -4.90 18.42
CA SER A 603 -15.25 -5.96 17.49
C SER A 603 -16.63 -5.68 16.88
N ILE A 604 -16.74 -5.79 15.56
CA ILE A 604 -18.02 -5.76 14.85
C ILE A 604 -18.84 -7.06 15.08
N VAL A 605 -18.18 -8.17 15.42
CA VAL A 605 -18.83 -9.49 15.61
C VAL A 605 -19.35 -9.66 17.03
N LYS A 606 -20.57 -10.21 17.19
CA LYS A 606 -21.23 -10.39 18.51
C LYS A 606 -20.58 -11.55 19.24
N ASN A 607 -19.92 -11.27 20.36
CA ASN A 607 -19.54 -12.30 21.30
C ASN A 607 -20.82 -12.83 21.94
N HIS A 608 -21.27 -14.01 21.50
CA HIS A 608 -22.35 -14.76 22.14
C HIS A 608 -21.88 -15.49 23.43
N SER A 609 -20.64 -15.28 23.84
CA SER A 609 -20.02 -15.94 24.98
C SER A 609 -20.05 -15.07 26.25
N HIS A 610 -21.25 -14.75 26.71
CA HIS A 610 -21.52 -14.69 28.14
C HIS A 610 -22.85 -15.40 28.34
N THR A 611 -22.83 -16.42 29.19
CA THR A 611 -24.01 -17.14 29.66
C THR A 611 -25.15 -16.14 29.94
N PRO A 612 -26.38 -16.39 29.45
CA PRO A 612 -27.50 -15.57 29.86
C PRO A 612 -27.65 -15.80 31.36
N SER A 613 -27.22 -14.83 32.17
CA SER A 613 -27.63 -14.76 33.57
C SER A 613 -29.15 -14.74 33.55
N SER A 614 -29.73 -15.83 34.02
CA SER A 614 -31.16 -16.04 34.15
C SER A 614 -31.81 -14.84 34.83
N LEU A 615 -33.00 -14.47 34.33
CA LEU A 615 -33.94 -13.49 34.90
C LEU A 615 -33.65 -12.01 34.63
N SER A 616 -33.86 -11.60 33.37
CA SER A 616 -34.36 -10.26 33.01
C SER A 616 -34.94 -10.31 31.60
N ALA A 617 -36.12 -10.92 31.46
CA ALA A 617 -36.87 -10.99 30.21
C ALA A 617 -37.67 -9.70 29.92
N SER A 618 -37.14 -8.54 30.31
CA SER A 618 -37.75 -7.24 30.04
C SER A 618 -36.71 -6.12 30.03
N SER A 619 -35.70 -6.21 29.16
CA SER A 619 -34.89 -5.05 28.80
C SER A 619 -34.76 -5.00 27.28
N ALA A 620 -35.27 -3.93 26.69
CA ALA A 620 -35.12 -3.66 25.28
C ALA A 620 -33.65 -3.83 24.86
N GLN A 621 -33.45 -4.49 23.74
CA GLN A 621 -32.16 -4.75 23.11
C GLN A 621 -31.38 -3.42 22.99
N ARG A 622 -30.51 -3.15 23.97
CA ARG A 622 -29.65 -1.96 24.01
C ARG A 622 -28.68 -2.10 22.84
N TRP A 623 -28.56 -1.04 22.02
CA TRP A 623 -27.62 -1.04 20.90
C TRP A 623 -26.19 -1.20 21.44
N ASP A 624 -25.40 -2.06 20.83
CA ASP A 624 -24.12 -2.56 21.34
C ASP A 624 -22.90 -1.81 20.78
N GLY A 625 -23.09 -0.59 20.27
CA GLY A 625 -22.02 0.25 19.74
C GLY A 625 -21.71 0.06 18.25
N ARG A 626 -22.35 -0.90 17.56
CA ARG A 626 -21.79 -1.38 16.29
C ARG A 626 -22.36 -0.69 15.05
N PRO A 627 -21.51 -0.39 14.05
CA PRO A 627 -21.95 0.20 12.80
C PRO A 627 -22.84 -0.78 12.03
N ASP A 628 -23.78 -0.25 11.25
CA ASP A 628 -24.47 -1.05 10.24
C ASP A 628 -23.52 -1.42 9.10
N LEU A 629 -23.92 -2.33 8.20
CA LEU A 629 -23.04 -2.84 7.14
C LEU A 629 -22.53 -1.72 6.22
N ILE A 630 -23.31 -0.67 5.99
CA ILE A 630 -22.92 0.44 5.11
C ILE A 630 -21.90 1.33 5.84
N ASP A 631 -22.19 1.71 7.08
CA ASP A 631 -21.27 2.51 7.91
C ASP A 631 -19.97 1.74 8.20
N ALA A 632 -20.02 0.41 8.30
CA ALA A 632 -18.87 -0.48 8.47
C ALA A 632 -17.87 -0.36 7.31
N THR A 633 -18.30 -0.10 6.07
CA THR A 633 -17.39 0.11 4.92
C THR A 633 -16.66 1.45 4.95
N HIS A 634 -17.02 2.33 5.88
CA HIS A 634 -16.40 3.63 6.09
C HIS A 634 -15.56 3.70 7.38
N LYS A 635 -15.33 2.55 8.04
CA LYS A 635 -14.45 2.46 9.22
C LYS A 635 -13.03 2.03 8.86
N SER A 636 -12.13 2.29 9.80
CA SER A 636 -10.76 1.77 9.80
C SER A 636 -10.74 0.44 10.54
N TYR A 637 -10.13 -0.60 9.95
CA TYR A 637 -9.97 -1.92 10.57
C TYR A 637 -8.51 -2.17 10.90
N VAL A 638 -8.30 -2.94 11.97
CA VAL A 638 -6.98 -3.29 12.50
C VAL A 638 -6.90 -4.80 12.69
N SER A 639 -5.76 -5.41 12.38
CA SER A 639 -5.48 -6.80 12.75
C SER A 639 -4.27 -6.85 13.66
N PHE A 640 -4.20 -7.91 14.47
CA PHE A 640 -3.17 -8.08 15.48
C PHE A 640 -2.41 -9.38 15.25
N SER A 641 -1.12 -9.32 15.57
CA SER A 641 -0.29 -10.49 15.82
C SER A 641 -0.43 -10.93 17.28
N TYR A 642 0.59 -11.57 17.85
CA TYR A 642 0.60 -11.97 19.26
C TYR A 642 0.55 -10.74 20.19
N ASP A 643 -0.03 -10.90 21.39
CA ASP A 643 -0.14 -9.85 22.42
C ASP A 643 -0.79 -8.53 21.99
N ASN A 644 -1.77 -8.58 21.08
CA ASN A 644 -2.46 -7.40 20.55
C ASN A 644 -1.54 -6.38 19.84
N ILE A 645 -0.34 -6.81 19.41
CA ILE A 645 0.57 -5.99 18.62
C ILE A 645 -0.01 -5.86 17.20
N ILE A 646 -0.20 -4.64 16.74
CA ILE A 646 -0.75 -4.36 15.41
C ILE A 646 0.12 -4.99 14.32
N SER A 647 -0.51 -5.79 13.46
CA SER A 647 0.13 -6.40 12.28
C SER A 647 -0.33 -5.77 10.95
N ASN A 648 -1.58 -5.32 10.89
CA ASN A 648 -2.13 -4.67 9.70
C ASN A 648 -3.20 -3.65 10.08
N ILE A 649 -3.39 -2.66 9.21
CA ILE A 649 -4.44 -1.65 9.33
C ILE A 649 -4.93 -1.29 7.93
N ALA A 650 -6.23 -1.17 7.71
CA ALA A 650 -6.78 -0.69 6.45
C ALA A 650 -8.02 0.18 6.65
N TYR A 651 -8.20 1.19 5.79
CA TYR A 651 -9.41 2.00 5.76
C TYR A 651 -10.40 1.51 4.71
N GLY A 652 -11.63 1.22 5.13
CA GLY A 652 -12.71 0.77 4.25
C GLY A 652 -12.50 -0.61 3.62
N SER A 653 -11.53 -1.37 4.13
CA SER A 653 -11.31 -2.79 3.82
C SER A 653 -11.24 -3.57 5.12
N PHE A 654 -11.88 -4.74 5.15
CA PHE A 654 -11.96 -5.60 6.32
C PHE A 654 -10.69 -6.45 6.43
N VAL A 655 -9.71 -6.00 7.21
CA VAL A 655 -8.52 -6.82 7.55
C VAL A 655 -8.74 -7.69 8.80
N SER A 656 -9.79 -7.42 9.58
CA SER A 656 -10.24 -8.25 10.70
C SER A 656 -11.67 -7.84 11.12
N SER A 657 -12.19 -8.43 12.21
CA SER A 657 -13.44 -8.00 12.84
C SER A 657 -13.31 -6.75 13.73
N GLN A 658 -12.11 -6.22 13.93
CA GLN A 658 -11.82 -5.13 14.87
C GLN A 658 -11.76 -3.79 14.12
N PHE A 659 -12.64 -2.86 14.45
CA PHE A 659 -12.66 -1.52 13.89
C PHE A 659 -12.16 -0.48 14.90
N CYS A 660 -11.52 0.58 14.42
CA CYS A 660 -10.96 1.64 15.26
C CYS A 660 -12.04 2.62 15.71
N CYS A 661 -11.98 3.05 16.97
CA CYS A 661 -12.99 3.87 17.63
C CYS A 661 -12.63 5.36 17.74
N GLY A 662 -11.54 5.83 17.12
CA GLY A 662 -11.19 7.25 17.10
C GLY A 662 -10.38 7.76 18.30
N GLY A 663 -9.75 6.86 19.06
CA GLY A 663 -8.74 7.18 20.09
C GLY A 663 -7.36 6.68 19.67
N TRP A 664 -6.37 7.56 19.65
CA TRP A 664 -5.04 7.29 19.12
C TRP A 664 -3.95 7.82 20.07
N SER A 665 -3.17 6.94 20.68
CA SER A 665 -2.13 7.30 21.64
C SER A 665 -0.74 7.17 21.05
N PHE A 666 0.11 8.15 21.33
CA PHE A 666 1.51 8.21 20.91
C PHE A 666 2.37 8.62 22.10
N ILE A 667 3.49 7.93 22.30
CA ILE A 667 4.45 8.27 23.38
C ILE A 667 5.18 9.60 23.15
N SER A 668 5.21 10.10 21.91
CA SER A 668 5.98 11.29 21.51
C SER A 668 5.22 12.10 20.46
N ALA A 669 4.86 13.34 20.81
CA ALA A 669 4.34 14.34 19.87
C ALA A 669 5.34 14.64 18.74
N GLN A 670 6.64 14.57 19.03
CA GLN A 670 7.72 14.82 18.07
C GLN A 670 7.80 13.71 17.03
N ASP A 671 7.62 12.45 17.43
CA ASP A 671 7.59 11.30 16.52
C ASP A 671 6.38 11.40 15.58
N PHE A 672 5.22 11.78 16.13
CA PHE A 672 4.02 12.05 15.33
C PHE A 672 4.27 13.15 14.29
N LEU A 673 4.88 14.28 14.68
CA LEU A 673 5.24 15.37 13.76
C LEU A 673 6.21 14.91 12.67
N ALA A 674 7.25 14.18 13.03
CA ALA A 674 8.25 13.68 12.09
C ALA A 674 7.61 12.72 11.07
N ALA A 675 6.82 11.76 11.54
CA ALA A 675 6.13 10.79 10.68
C ALA A 675 5.11 11.47 9.75
N ALA A 676 4.29 12.40 10.28
CA ALA A 676 3.36 13.17 9.46
C ALA A 676 4.07 14.01 8.38
N THR A 677 5.22 14.60 8.73
CA THR A 677 6.02 15.43 7.79
C THR A 677 6.64 14.56 6.70
N LYS A 678 7.28 13.44 7.07
CA LYS A 678 7.82 12.43 6.15
C LYS A 678 6.74 11.97 5.17
N LEU A 679 5.57 11.62 5.67
CA LEU A 679 4.47 11.08 4.87
C LEU A 679 3.90 12.13 3.90
N ARG A 680 3.70 13.38 4.34
CA ARG A 680 3.26 14.46 3.42
C ARG A 680 4.28 14.72 2.32
N ALA A 681 5.57 14.70 2.63
CA ALA A 681 6.62 14.85 1.64
C ALA A 681 6.61 13.70 0.61
N ALA A 682 6.43 12.46 1.07
CA ALA A 682 6.31 11.28 0.21
C ALA A 682 5.08 11.37 -0.71
N ILE A 683 3.91 11.74 -0.17
CA ILE A 683 2.69 11.92 -0.96
C ILE A 683 2.87 13.00 -2.02
N LYS A 684 3.44 14.16 -1.65
CA LYS A 684 3.74 15.24 -2.61
C LYS A 684 4.70 14.78 -3.70
N GLY A 685 5.69 13.96 -3.34
CA GLY A 685 6.64 13.36 -4.29
C GLY A 685 6.02 12.30 -5.20
N ALA A 686 4.96 11.62 -4.77
CA ALA A 686 4.19 10.68 -5.59
C ALA A 686 3.12 11.38 -6.46
N ASP A 687 2.68 12.57 -6.05
CA ASP A 687 1.57 13.29 -6.68
C ASP A 687 1.97 14.14 -7.89
N ILE A 688 2.93 13.68 -8.68
CA ILE A 688 3.46 14.44 -9.82
C ILE A 688 2.60 14.15 -11.06
N GLY A 689 1.53 14.92 -11.23
CA GLY A 689 0.74 14.94 -12.48
C GLY A 689 -0.77 14.71 -12.34
N ALA A 690 -1.33 14.67 -11.12
CA ALA A 690 -2.77 14.64 -10.95
C ALA A 690 -3.39 16.01 -11.25
N VAL A 691 -3.83 16.19 -12.49
CA VAL A 691 -4.82 17.24 -12.77
C VAL A 691 -6.04 16.92 -11.93
N SER A 692 -6.45 17.88 -11.12
CA SER A 692 -7.63 17.94 -10.27
C SER A 692 -8.90 17.54 -11.05
N GLY A 693 -9.16 16.23 -11.13
CA GLY A 693 -10.16 15.69 -12.05
C GLY A 693 -10.73 14.35 -11.58
N GLY A 694 -11.14 14.27 -10.32
CA GLY A 694 -11.86 13.12 -9.79
C GLY A 694 -12.85 13.54 -8.73
N LYS A 695 -14.16 13.44 -9.04
CA LYS A 695 -15.27 13.61 -8.09
C LYS A 695 -15.39 12.40 -7.12
N GLU A 696 -14.29 11.92 -6.58
CA GLU A 696 -14.28 10.84 -5.59
C GLU A 696 -13.78 11.35 -4.24
N GLY A 697 -14.72 11.89 -3.45
CA GLY A 697 -14.84 11.77 -1.98
C GLY A 697 -13.68 12.09 -1.04
N GLY A 698 -12.48 12.47 -1.50
CA GLY A 698 -11.36 12.83 -0.64
C GLY A 698 -10.35 13.71 -1.38
N THR A 699 -9.92 14.79 -0.74
CA THR A 699 -8.86 15.64 -1.28
C THR A 699 -7.57 14.82 -1.35
N ARG A 700 -7.06 14.57 -2.56
CA ARG A 700 -5.77 13.89 -2.77
C ARG A 700 -4.69 14.62 -1.94
N GLY A 701 -4.04 13.91 -1.03
CA GLY A 701 -3.12 14.49 -0.05
C GLY A 701 -3.66 14.72 1.37
N SER A 702 -4.94 14.44 1.62
CA SER A 702 -5.51 14.39 2.98
C SER A 702 -4.97 13.17 3.75
N LEU A 703 -4.58 13.40 5.01
CA LEU A 703 -4.09 12.37 5.92
C LEU A 703 -5.06 12.11 7.07
N LYS A 704 -5.16 10.84 7.45
CA LYS A 704 -5.78 10.38 8.69
C LYS A 704 -4.73 10.13 9.75
N VAL A 705 -5.12 10.20 11.01
CA VAL A 705 -4.25 9.84 12.15
C VAL A 705 -3.71 8.41 11.99
N LEU A 706 -4.56 7.52 11.46
CA LEU A 706 -4.22 6.15 11.11
C LEU A 706 -3.01 6.03 10.15
N ASP A 707 -2.88 6.94 9.19
CA ASP A 707 -1.81 6.89 8.20
C ASP A 707 -0.45 7.20 8.87
N VAL A 708 -0.43 8.13 9.82
CA VAL A 708 0.76 8.46 10.62
C VAL A 708 1.12 7.30 11.56
N LEU A 709 0.11 6.68 12.18
CA LEU A 709 0.32 5.49 13.00
C LEU A 709 0.91 4.34 12.17
N TRP A 710 0.37 4.08 10.98
CA TRP A 710 0.90 3.05 10.07
C TRP A 710 2.35 3.34 9.66
N GLN A 711 2.68 4.61 9.36
CA GLN A 711 4.06 5.03 9.09
C GLN A 711 4.99 4.68 10.26
N LEU A 712 4.60 4.95 11.50
CA LEU A 712 5.40 4.61 12.70
C LEU A 712 5.54 3.10 12.91
N VAL A 713 4.48 2.32 12.66
CA VAL A 713 4.52 0.84 12.69
C VAL A 713 5.51 0.32 11.63
N CYS A 714 5.49 0.89 10.43
CA CYS A 714 6.43 0.57 9.36
C CYS A 714 7.88 0.93 9.75
N ASP A 715 8.09 2.08 10.39
CA ASP A 715 9.39 2.53 10.93
C ASP A 715 9.88 1.70 12.14
N GLY A 716 9.08 0.75 12.61
CA GLY A 716 9.48 -0.25 13.61
C GLY A 716 8.97 0.00 15.02
N GLN A 717 8.13 1.02 15.24
CA GLN A 717 7.48 1.23 16.52
C GLN A 717 6.39 0.18 16.76
N LEU A 718 6.26 -0.29 18.01
CA LEU A 718 5.18 -1.18 18.41
C LEU A 718 3.94 -0.36 18.77
N PHE A 719 2.79 -0.80 18.28
CA PHE A 719 1.48 -0.27 18.66
C PHE A 719 0.57 -1.41 19.09
N PHE A 720 -0.29 -1.13 20.07
CA PHE A 720 -1.22 -2.11 20.64
C PHE A 720 -2.69 -1.74 20.36
N GLY A 721 -3.54 -2.75 20.22
CA GLY A 721 -4.99 -2.56 20.23
C GLY A 721 -5.56 -2.59 21.65
N VAL A 722 -6.35 -1.59 22.01
CA VAL A 722 -7.07 -1.53 23.29
C VAL A 722 -8.56 -1.57 23.02
N SER A 723 -9.24 -2.58 23.58
CA SER A 723 -10.70 -2.69 23.46
C SER A 723 -11.38 -1.66 24.36
N VAL A 724 -12.39 -0.96 23.82
CA VAL A 724 -13.19 0.02 24.56
C VAL A 724 -14.62 -0.47 24.78
N VAL A 725 -15.34 0.20 25.68
CA VAL A 725 -16.76 -0.06 25.97
C VAL A 725 -17.59 1.19 25.77
N GLU A 726 -18.91 1.02 25.70
CA GLU A 726 -19.88 2.13 25.58
C GLU A 726 -19.66 3.03 24.35
N TYR A 727 -19.15 2.45 23.25
CA TYR A 727 -18.88 3.21 22.03
C TYR A 727 -20.17 3.77 21.40
N GLU A 728 -20.19 5.07 21.16
CA GLU A 728 -21.22 5.77 20.40
C GLU A 728 -20.62 6.54 19.22
N ASP A 729 -21.27 6.47 18.06
CA ASP A 729 -20.81 7.12 16.83
C ASP A 729 -21.83 8.13 16.32
N TRP A 730 -21.36 9.32 15.97
CA TRP A 730 -22.14 10.39 15.35
C TRP A 730 -21.48 10.95 14.09
N GLY A 731 -20.35 10.40 13.66
CA GLY A 731 -19.50 10.99 12.63
C GLY A 731 -20.09 10.97 11.23
N SER A 732 -20.95 9.99 10.93
CA SER A 732 -21.63 9.88 9.63
C SER A 732 -23.09 10.32 9.72
N ARG A 733 -23.66 10.77 8.59
CA ARG A 733 -25.11 11.07 8.50
C ARG A 733 -25.96 9.86 8.88
N MET A 734 -25.49 8.66 8.59
CA MET A 734 -26.18 7.41 8.94
C MET A 734 -26.09 7.14 10.44
N ALA A 735 -24.90 7.28 11.03
CA ALA A 735 -24.71 7.18 12.47
C ALA A 735 -25.60 8.17 13.24
N TRP A 736 -25.67 9.43 12.77
CA TRP A 736 -26.56 10.44 13.33
C TRP A 736 -28.05 10.07 13.26
N VAL A 737 -28.52 9.60 12.09
CA VAL A 737 -29.92 9.16 11.93
C VAL A 737 -30.22 7.97 12.84
N ALA A 738 -29.29 7.03 12.98
CA ALA A 738 -29.42 5.91 13.90
C ALA A 738 -29.53 6.40 15.36
N HIS A 739 -28.63 7.29 15.80
CA HIS A 739 -28.67 7.91 17.12
C HIS A 739 -30.01 8.63 17.40
N ARG A 740 -30.52 9.44 16.46
CA ARG A 740 -31.80 10.15 16.61
C ARG A 740 -33.01 9.22 16.67
N LYS A 741 -33.03 8.14 15.90
CA LYS A 741 -34.09 7.12 15.99
C LYS A 741 -34.13 6.46 17.37
N ARG A 742 -32.98 6.26 18.01
CA ARG A 742 -32.87 5.74 19.39
C ARG A 742 -33.45 6.72 20.41
N GLY A 743 -33.05 7.98 20.36
CA GLY A 743 -33.54 9.02 21.28
C GLY A 743 -35.05 9.24 21.22
N LYS A 744 -35.68 9.08 20.04
CA LYS A 744 -37.14 9.16 19.89
C LYS A 744 -37.87 7.96 20.50
N ARG A 745 -37.37 6.73 20.31
CA ARG A 745 -37.94 5.51 20.93
C ARG A 745 -37.88 5.52 22.45
N GLY A 746 -36.84 6.12 23.03
CA GLY A 746 -36.75 6.34 24.48
C GLY A 746 -37.81 7.30 25.00
N LYS A 747 -38.04 8.43 24.31
CA LYS A 747 -39.03 9.46 24.73
C LYS A 747 -40.48 9.03 24.57
N THR A 748 -40.83 8.24 23.55
CA THR A 748 -42.21 7.72 23.40
C THR A 748 -42.56 6.77 24.54
N ARG A 749 -41.59 5.98 24.99
CA ARG A 749 -41.79 4.98 26.05
C ARG A 749 -41.90 5.58 27.46
N VAL A 750 -41.16 6.65 27.74
CA VAL A 750 -41.32 7.43 28.99
C VAL A 750 -42.69 8.10 29.05
N ARG A 751 -43.23 8.54 27.90
CA ARG A 751 -44.61 9.07 27.82
C ARG A 751 -45.66 7.99 28.09
N ASP A 752 -45.48 6.79 27.55
CA ASP A 752 -46.40 5.67 27.77
C ASP A 752 -46.30 5.10 29.20
N GLU A 753 -45.14 5.21 29.87
CA GLU A 753 -44.97 4.82 31.28
C GLU A 753 -45.46 5.90 32.27
N GLU A 754 -45.37 7.19 31.92
CA GLU A 754 -45.99 8.29 32.69
C GLU A 754 -47.52 8.38 32.50
N GLU A 755 -48.06 7.99 31.33
CA GLU A 755 -49.50 7.86 31.09
C GLU A 755 -50.09 6.50 31.56
N GLY A 756 -49.23 5.54 31.92
CA GLY A 756 -49.60 4.21 32.43
C GLY A 756 -49.90 4.13 33.93
N ALA A 757 -49.73 5.22 34.69
CA ALA A 757 -50.03 5.29 36.13
C ALA A 757 -51.51 5.66 36.42
N GLY A 758 -52.43 5.31 35.53
CA GLY A 758 -53.84 5.71 35.59
C GLY A 758 -54.82 4.67 35.04
N TRP A 759 -54.59 3.38 35.28
CA TRP A 759 -55.59 2.32 35.00
C TRP A 759 -55.61 1.29 36.13
N GLY A 760 -55.89 1.76 37.35
CA GLY A 760 -56.52 0.95 38.38
C GLY A 760 -58.04 1.10 38.26
N GLU A 761 -58.77 0.00 38.39
CA GLU A 761 -60.24 -0.11 38.39
C GLU A 761 -60.95 -0.41 37.06
N TRP A 762 -60.63 -1.54 36.42
CA TRP A 762 -61.67 -2.39 35.79
C TRP A 762 -61.45 -3.84 36.25
N PHE A 763 -61.98 -4.15 37.43
CA PHE A 763 -62.07 -5.52 37.95
C PHE A 763 -63.31 -6.22 37.36
N THR A 764 -63.21 -7.55 37.29
CA THR A 764 -64.30 -8.55 37.22
C THR A 764 -65.16 -8.66 35.95
N GLY A 765 -64.97 -9.75 35.22
CA GLY A 765 -65.98 -10.27 34.29
C GLY A 765 -65.52 -11.43 33.41
N LEU A 766 -65.75 -12.66 33.91
CA LEU A 766 -65.82 -13.95 33.18
C LEU A 766 -64.54 -14.75 32.90
N ILE A 767 -64.30 -15.69 33.82
CA ILE A 767 -63.86 -17.06 33.54
C ILE A 767 -65.10 -17.87 33.09
N GLY A 768 -64.98 -18.71 32.05
CA GLY A 768 -65.92 -19.83 31.89
C GLY A 768 -66.15 -20.43 30.48
N LEU A 769 -65.35 -21.45 30.16
CA LEU A 769 -65.77 -22.78 29.64
C LEU A 769 -66.53 -23.00 28.30
N SER A 770 -65.92 -23.88 27.50
CA SER A 770 -66.48 -25.14 26.93
C SER A 770 -67.17 -25.19 25.54
N VAL A 771 -66.45 -25.82 24.61
CA VAL A 771 -66.79 -26.99 23.74
C VAL A 771 -68.28 -27.36 23.43
N LYS A 772 -68.57 -27.36 22.12
CA LYS A 772 -69.46 -28.19 21.23
C LYS A 772 -70.95 -28.49 21.58
N ALA A 773 -71.81 -28.12 20.62
CA ALA A 773 -72.83 -28.91 19.88
C ALA A 773 -73.52 -27.90 18.92
N GLY A 774 -73.95 -28.12 17.68
CA GLY A 774 -74.51 -29.25 16.95
C GLY A 774 -75.65 -28.63 16.11
N THR A 775 -75.80 -29.10 14.86
CA THR A 775 -76.63 -28.60 13.73
C THR A 775 -76.19 -27.30 13.05
#